data_AF-A0A5C4NMJ9-F1
#
_entry.id   AF-A0A5C4NMJ9-F1
#
_cell.length_a   1.000
_cell.length_b   1.000
_cell.length_c   1.000
_cell.angle_alpha   90.00
_cell.angle_beta   90.00
_cell.angle_gamma   90.00
#
_symmetry.space_group_name_H-M   'P 1'
#
loop_
_entity.id
_entity.type
_entity.pdbx_description
1 polymer ?
#
loop_
_entity_poly.entity_id
_entity_poly.type
_entity_poly.pdbx_seq_one_letter_code
_entity_poly.pdbx_strand_id
1 'polypeptide(L)'
;MQMTITRAGSSLCTVLVLAACGSNHAPEELNQMPSYLGTITRADYDGKTNDLLTAGLGKTGLAGATPAYANVEQPTPLELRRNAIYANYRAVLDIAANSGYGTLYGPNVDASGNAGMGEGLVAGSEYIAYADDGTGKKNVTLMVQVPASFDPDHACIVTGTSSGSRGIYGAIGSSGEWGLKKGCAVAYADKGSGTGLYVFEDDSVNLQNGLRAGKVAAGKNAIFAPDLSDAERLAWAGTNPNRIAFKHAHSQQNPEKEWGKVTLQAVEMAYYVLNERYGVLARDGSSRIVRLTPKNTITIASSISNGAGSALLAAEQDTRGLISGVAASEPQVQPAASSAYTVRQGGAAVANPGRALFDYATYAALYQPCIASVAGNAGRCTALVAKGLLNGADLAAQQADAKQRLRAYGWLLDSDPLQAAHAGTNILVAVTYAYAYGKFSVTDKVCGFTFAQTDGSGNPIAFTSVQKAASFAAQNGILGNVVYENSVGGAKVYTAGVSPSNSLADQSLDGFLCLRSLATGRDTVSGANLQGTLATQSVRVRAGMAEVAASGKLNGKPAIIVHGRSDTLIPVNHASRAYVGLNAAMEGGNSQLRYIEVTNANHFDSFSSALPTLIVPLHVYLNRALDAMYAHLNAKQALPPSQVVRTVTRADASTLITNVNVPAIATAPAPGNVISVTGTVVDIPN
;
A
#
# COMPACT_ATOMS: atom_id res chain seq x y z
N MET A 1 18.53 86.37 -34.02
CA MET A 1 18.02 85.00 -33.76
C MET A 1 19.11 84.28 -32.98
N GLN A 2 18.75 83.72 -31.83
CA GLN A 2 19.63 83.29 -30.74
C GLN A 2 20.69 82.26 -31.14
N MET A 3 21.93 82.42 -30.67
CA MET A 3 22.49 81.58 -29.59
C MET A 3 23.93 81.97 -29.25
N THR A 4 24.09 82.41 -28.01
CA THR A 4 25.34 82.65 -27.29
C THR A 4 25.68 81.37 -26.52
N ILE A 5 26.90 80.83 -26.60
CA ILE A 5 27.46 79.97 -25.53
C ILE A 5 28.95 80.29 -25.36
N THR A 6 29.24 80.88 -24.19
CA THR A 6 30.55 81.15 -23.59
C THR A 6 30.99 79.96 -22.73
N ARG A 7 32.32 79.77 -22.64
CA ARG A 7 33.03 78.82 -21.76
C ARG A 7 33.08 79.29 -20.30
N ALA A 8 32.90 78.37 -19.36
CA ALA A 8 33.54 78.25 -18.03
C ALA A 8 33.05 76.91 -17.42
N GLY A 9 33.87 75.96 -16.97
CA GLY A 9 34.78 76.02 -15.82
C GLY A 9 34.10 75.36 -14.61
N SER A 10 34.50 74.13 -14.23
CA SER A 10 34.14 73.45 -12.96
C SER A 10 35.01 72.17 -12.82
N SER A 11 36.00 72.15 -11.94
CA SER A 11 35.94 71.68 -10.54
C SER A 11 36.37 70.22 -10.39
N LEU A 12 37.59 70.06 -9.87
CA LEU A 12 38.16 68.83 -9.34
C LEU A 12 37.25 68.29 -8.21
N CYS A 13 36.71 67.09 -8.37
CA CYS A 13 36.17 66.28 -7.29
C CYS A 13 36.98 64.99 -7.19
N THR A 14 37.76 64.89 -6.13
CA THR A 14 38.51 63.70 -5.74
C THR A 14 37.51 62.61 -5.33
N VAL A 15 37.22 61.67 -6.23
CA VAL A 15 36.44 60.46 -5.90
C VAL A 15 37.39 59.50 -5.19
N LEU A 16 37.25 59.41 -3.86
CA LEU A 16 37.78 58.31 -3.06
C LEU A 16 37.05 57.03 -3.51
N VAL A 17 37.70 56.25 -4.37
CA VAL A 17 37.28 54.88 -4.70
C VAL A 17 37.55 54.04 -3.45
N LEU A 18 36.53 53.84 -2.61
CA LEU A 18 36.52 52.73 -1.66
C LEU A 18 36.51 51.44 -2.47
N ALA A 19 37.69 50.84 -2.64
CA ALA A 19 37.83 49.46 -3.04
C ALA A 19 37.21 48.58 -1.95
N ALA A 20 35.94 48.24 -2.12
CA ALA A 20 35.29 47.18 -1.36
C ALA A 20 35.90 45.83 -1.78
N CYS A 21 37.00 45.46 -1.14
CA CYS A 21 37.51 44.10 -1.17
C CYS A 21 36.63 43.22 -0.26
N GLY A 22 36.12 42.12 -0.81
CA GLY A 22 35.70 40.92 -0.06
C GLY A 22 34.20 40.87 0.23
N SER A 23 33.42 39.90 -0.25
CA SER A 23 33.80 38.50 -0.51
C SER A 23 32.85 37.91 -1.54
N ASN A 24 33.35 37.52 -2.72
CA ASN A 24 32.62 36.67 -3.67
C ASN A 24 32.54 35.26 -3.09
N HIS A 25 31.60 35.07 -2.18
CA HIS A 25 31.30 33.74 -1.71
C HIS A 25 30.35 33.05 -2.69
N ALA A 26 30.65 31.79 -3.01
CA ALA A 26 29.72 30.96 -3.76
C ALA A 26 28.36 30.93 -3.02
N PRO A 27 27.23 30.94 -3.75
CA PRO A 27 25.90 30.82 -3.16
C PRO A 27 25.81 29.56 -2.29
N GLU A 28 25.24 29.68 -1.09
CA GLU A 28 24.94 28.51 -0.25
C GLU A 28 23.68 27.82 -0.77
N GLU A 29 23.77 26.52 -1.04
CA GLU A 29 22.59 25.70 -1.32
C GLU A 29 21.89 25.40 0.00
N LEU A 30 20.85 26.19 0.30
CA LEU A 30 20.08 26.08 1.52
C LEU A 30 19.10 24.91 1.46
N ASN A 31 18.93 24.21 2.57
CA ASN A 31 17.93 23.19 2.77
C ASN A 31 16.54 23.84 2.86
N GLN A 32 15.78 23.79 1.77
CA GLN A 32 14.45 24.37 1.70
C GLN A 32 13.39 23.33 2.03
N MET A 33 12.45 23.69 2.90
CA MET A 33 11.29 22.85 3.18
C MET A 33 10.40 22.78 1.93
N PRO A 34 10.05 21.57 1.45
CA PRO A 34 9.11 21.42 0.34
C PRO A 34 7.77 22.11 0.59
N SER A 35 7.26 22.84 -0.40
CA SER A 35 6.07 23.70 -0.24
C SER A 35 4.75 22.97 0.02
N TYR A 36 4.68 21.67 -0.29
CA TYR A 36 3.51 20.83 -0.01
C TYR A 36 3.48 20.32 1.43
N LEU A 37 4.58 20.47 2.20
CA LEU A 37 4.63 20.01 3.58
C LEU A 37 4.01 21.04 4.52
N GLY A 38 3.10 20.56 5.36
CA GLY A 38 2.65 21.30 6.53
C GLY A 38 3.66 21.25 7.68
N THR A 39 3.24 21.71 8.86
CA THR A 39 4.07 21.71 10.07
C THR A 39 4.57 20.31 10.41
N ILE A 40 5.88 20.18 10.63
CA ILE A 40 6.52 18.93 11.04
C ILE A 40 6.52 18.85 12.56
N THR A 41 5.89 17.80 13.10
CA THR A 41 5.99 17.45 14.52
C THR A 41 7.13 16.45 14.70
N ARG A 42 7.96 16.66 15.73
CA ARG A 42 9.08 15.77 16.08
C ARG A 42 8.86 15.12 17.45
N ALA A 43 9.20 13.84 17.56
CA ALA A 43 9.34 13.12 18.83
C ALA A 43 10.67 12.35 18.88
N ASP A 44 11.27 12.24 20.06
CA ASP A 44 12.50 11.48 20.30
C ASP A 44 12.20 10.28 21.23
N TYR A 45 12.81 9.13 20.94
CA TYR A 45 12.60 7.87 21.66
C TYR A 45 13.92 7.24 22.12
N ASP A 46 13.93 6.71 23.34
CA ASP A 46 15.13 6.27 24.06
C ASP A 46 15.64 4.88 23.67
N GLY A 47 14.84 4.09 22.95
CA GLY A 47 15.14 2.69 22.63
C GLY A 47 15.10 1.76 23.85
N LYS A 48 14.40 2.16 24.91
CA LYS A 48 14.29 1.41 26.18
C LYS A 48 12.84 1.28 26.61
N THR A 49 12.22 2.41 26.96
CA THR A 49 10.80 2.47 27.36
C THR A 49 9.89 2.74 26.17
N ASN A 50 10.46 3.33 25.11
CA ASN A 50 9.81 3.55 23.83
C ASN A 50 10.84 3.54 22.71
N ASP A 51 10.43 3.17 21.51
CA ASP A 51 11.35 3.05 20.38
C ASP A 51 10.61 3.29 19.05
N LEU A 52 11.38 3.47 17.98
CA LEU A 52 10.86 3.76 16.65
C LEU A 52 10.08 2.58 16.04
N LEU A 53 10.53 1.35 16.28
CA LEU A 53 10.03 0.14 15.62
C LEU A 53 8.85 -0.49 16.36
N THR A 54 8.95 -0.62 17.68
CA THR A 54 7.99 -1.42 18.47
C THR A 54 7.20 -0.62 19.50
N ALA A 55 7.45 0.69 19.61
CA ALA A 55 6.88 1.56 20.64
C ALA A 55 7.11 1.07 22.09
N GLY A 56 8.28 0.48 22.33
CA GLY A 56 8.72 -0.08 23.61
C GLY A 56 8.25 -1.51 23.89
N LEU A 57 7.60 -2.17 22.94
CA LEU A 57 7.06 -3.52 23.12
C LEU A 57 8.13 -4.61 22.98
N GLY A 58 9.12 -4.39 22.11
CA GLY A 58 10.10 -5.39 21.73
C GLY A 58 9.49 -6.58 20.98
N LYS A 59 10.34 -7.54 20.65
CA LYS A 59 9.94 -8.84 20.09
C LYS A 59 8.85 -9.49 20.94
N THR A 60 9.05 -9.51 22.26
CA THR A 60 8.19 -10.24 23.19
C THR A 60 6.82 -9.58 23.33
N GLY A 61 6.76 -8.25 23.46
CA GLY A 61 5.49 -7.52 23.57
C GLY A 61 4.67 -7.54 22.28
N LEU A 62 5.32 -7.53 21.11
CA LEU A 62 4.61 -7.69 19.83
C LEU A 62 3.96 -9.08 19.69
N ALA A 63 4.56 -10.13 20.25
CA ALA A 63 3.98 -11.47 20.29
C ALA A 63 2.90 -11.64 21.37
N GLY A 64 2.87 -10.72 22.35
CA GLY A 64 1.97 -10.75 23.50
C GLY A 64 0.54 -10.32 23.19
N ALA A 65 -0.18 -9.98 24.26
CA ALA A 65 -1.52 -9.42 24.19
C ALA A 65 -1.49 -7.95 23.70
N THR A 66 -2.62 -7.49 23.15
CA THR A 66 -2.78 -6.09 22.76
C THR A 66 -2.55 -5.19 23.97
N PRO A 67 -1.71 -4.14 23.86
CA PRO A 67 -1.48 -3.25 25.00
C PRO A 67 -2.76 -2.54 25.43
N ALA A 68 -2.98 -2.48 26.74
CA ALA A 68 -4.15 -1.83 27.31
C ALA A 68 -4.00 -0.29 27.33
N TYR A 69 -5.14 0.40 27.24
CA TYR A 69 -5.22 1.84 27.50
C TYR A 69 -5.52 2.08 28.98
N ALA A 70 -4.92 3.12 29.57
CA ALA A 70 -5.27 3.57 30.91
C ALA A 70 -6.74 4.01 30.98
N ASN A 71 -7.23 4.67 29.93
CA ASN A 71 -8.64 4.97 29.72
C ASN A 71 -9.04 4.60 28.28
N VAL A 72 -9.92 3.61 28.13
CA VAL A 72 -10.34 3.09 26.82
C VAL A 72 -11.20 4.06 26.00
N GLU A 73 -11.85 5.03 26.66
CA GLU A 73 -12.65 6.05 25.97
C GLU A 73 -11.82 7.29 25.61
N GLN A 74 -10.67 7.47 26.26
CA GLN A 74 -9.77 8.61 26.06
C GLN A 74 -8.29 8.17 26.05
N PRO A 75 -7.90 7.29 25.11
CA PRO A 75 -6.51 6.90 24.99
C PRO A 75 -5.66 8.10 24.60
N THR A 76 -4.46 8.18 25.16
CA THR A 76 -3.48 9.22 24.82
C THR A 76 -2.91 9.01 23.42
N PRO A 77 -2.36 10.06 22.77
CA PRO A 77 -1.66 9.90 21.49
C PRO A 77 -0.55 8.84 21.52
N LEU A 78 0.16 8.71 22.65
CA LEU A 78 1.26 7.76 22.80
C LEU A 78 0.76 6.31 22.87
N GLU A 79 -0.34 6.09 23.59
CA GLU A 79 -1.01 4.78 23.65
C GLU A 79 -1.57 4.38 22.27
N LEU A 80 -2.20 5.34 21.56
CA LEU A 80 -2.69 5.11 20.20
C LEU A 80 -1.57 4.78 19.22
N ARG A 81 -0.44 5.50 19.28
CA ARG A 81 0.77 5.18 18.49
C ARG A 81 1.26 3.76 18.79
N ARG A 82 1.39 3.38 20.06
CA ARG A 82 1.84 2.04 20.46
C ARG A 82 0.93 0.95 19.91
N ASN A 83 -0.39 1.13 20.04
CA ASN A 83 -1.34 0.15 19.53
C ASN A 83 -1.44 0.14 18.00
N ALA A 84 -1.27 1.29 17.34
CA ALA A 84 -1.18 1.35 15.88
C ALA A 84 0.02 0.58 15.34
N ILE A 85 1.20 0.72 15.98
CA ILE A 85 2.41 -0.04 15.64
C ILE A 85 2.19 -1.53 15.89
N TYR A 86 1.69 -1.91 17.07
CA TYR A 86 1.36 -3.31 17.39
C TYR A 86 0.41 -3.94 16.36
N ALA A 87 -0.70 -3.26 16.04
CA ALA A 87 -1.71 -3.78 15.13
C ALA A 87 -1.20 -3.88 13.68
N ASN A 88 -0.46 -2.88 13.21
CA ASN A 88 0.05 -2.89 11.83
C ASN A 88 1.21 -3.87 11.64
N TYR A 89 2.08 -4.01 12.64
CA TYR A 89 3.15 -5.01 12.61
C TYR A 89 2.57 -6.43 12.44
N ARG A 90 1.60 -6.79 13.28
CA ARG A 90 0.93 -8.11 13.27
C ARG A 90 -0.02 -8.32 12.09
N ALA A 91 -0.46 -7.25 11.44
CA ALA A 91 -1.31 -7.34 10.25
C ALA A 91 -0.50 -7.55 8.97
N VAL A 92 0.82 -7.39 9.02
CA VAL A 92 1.74 -7.60 7.91
C VAL A 92 2.53 -8.88 8.11
N LEU A 93 3.04 -9.11 9.32
CA LEU A 93 3.86 -10.26 9.66
C LEU A 93 3.09 -11.28 10.48
N ASP A 94 3.33 -12.56 10.19
CA ASP A 94 2.94 -13.63 11.09
C ASP A 94 3.87 -13.65 12.30
N ILE A 95 3.34 -13.36 13.48
CA ILE A 95 4.12 -13.28 14.71
C ILE A 95 4.18 -14.61 15.50
N ALA A 96 3.67 -15.71 14.93
CA ALA A 96 3.83 -17.03 15.54
C ALA A 96 5.30 -17.49 15.47
N ALA A 97 5.84 -17.95 16.60
CA ALA A 97 7.23 -18.39 16.68
C ALA A 97 7.56 -19.51 15.66
N ASN A 98 6.66 -20.48 15.51
CA ASN A 98 6.84 -21.59 14.57
C ASN A 98 6.73 -21.17 13.10
N SER A 99 6.19 -19.98 12.81
CA SER A 99 6.19 -19.39 11.46
C SER A 99 7.45 -18.59 11.15
N GLY A 100 8.44 -18.57 12.05
CA GLY A 100 9.74 -17.94 11.82
C GLY A 100 9.92 -16.63 12.58
N TYR A 101 8.91 -16.15 13.28
CA TYR A 101 9.04 -14.96 14.12
C TYR A 101 10.01 -15.20 15.28
N GLY A 102 10.98 -14.31 15.42
CA GLY A 102 12.06 -14.40 16.39
C GLY A 102 13.27 -15.21 15.93
N THR A 103 13.21 -15.89 14.78
CA THR A 103 14.29 -16.75 14.26
C THR A 103 14.71 -16.40 12.83
N LEU A 104 13.76 -16.20 11.92
CA LEU A 104 13.99 -15.80 10.52
C LEU A 104 13.74 -14.32 10.28
N TYR A 105 12.82 -13.73 11.05
CA TYR A 105 12.45 -12.32 11.03
C TYR A 105 11.93 -11.90 12.41
N GLY A 106 11.71 -10.60 12.62
CA GLY A 106 11.27 -10.04 13.90
C GLY A 106 12.34 -9.16 14.53
N PRO A 107 11.99 -8.29 15.50
CA PRO A 107 12.87 -7.20 15.93
C PRO A 107 14.24 -7.64 16.42
N ASN A 108 14.33 -8.83 17.04
CA ASN A 108 15.58 -9.40 17.57
C ASN A 108 16.50 -10.01 16.51
N VAL A 109 16.03 -10.19 15.27
CA VAL A 109 16.84 -10.69 14.16
C VAL A 109 17.59 -9.52 13.54
N ASP A 110 18.92 -9.54 13.61
CA ASP A 110 19.74 -8.43 13.14
C ASP A 110 19.69 -8.25 11.61
N ALA A 111 20.33 -7.18 11.11
CA ALA A 111 20.38 -6.87 9.69
C ALA A 111 21.17 -7.88 8.84
N SER A 112 21.84 -8.86 9.44
CA SER A 112 22.51 -9.97 8.76
C SER A 112 21.70 -11.27 8.85
N GLY A 113 20.51 -11.22 9.46
CA GLY A 113 19.63 -12.38 9.63
C GLY A 113 19.97 -13.24 10.86
N ASN A 114 20.82 -12.79 11.78
CA ASN A 114 21.13 -13.54 12.98
C ASN A 114 20.13 -13.22 14.09
N ALA A 115 19.49 -14.26 14.65
CA ALA A 115 18.59 -14.11 15.79
C ALA A 115 19.37 -13.86 17.09
N GLY A 116 19.22 -12.66 17.67
CA GLY A 116 19.76 -12.32 18.98
C GLY A 116 18.79 -12.61 20.13
N MET A 117 19.31 -12.51 21.35
CA MET A 117 18.55 -12.67 22.61
C MET A 117 17.81 -11.39 23.05
N GLY A 118 18.12 -10.24 22.44
CA GLY A 118 17.55 -8.94 22.81
C GLY A 118 16.13 -8.70 22.27
N GLU A 119 15.54 -7.58 22.67
CA GLU A 119 14.18 -7.20 22.26
C GLU A 119 14.10 -6.44 20.92
N GLY A 120 15.25 -6.03 20.35
CA GLY A 120 15.28 -5.37 19.05
C GLY A 120 14.78 -3.92 19.03
N LEU A 121 14.85 -3.21 20.16
CA LEU A 121 14.40 -1.82 20.29
C LEU A 121 15.33 -0.85 19.52
N VAL A 122 14.75 0.14 18.85
CA VAL A 122 15.50 1.14 18.06
C VAL A 122 15.28 2.57 18.57
N ALA A 123 16.29 3.16 19.21
CA ALA A 123 16.27 4.57 19.61
C ALA A 123 16.34 5.50 18.38
N GLY A 124 15.84 6.73 18.51
CA GLY A 124 15.97 7.75 17.46
C GLY A 124 14.83 8.77 17.47
N SER A 125 14.59 9.39 16.32
CA SER A 125 13.62 10.49 16.19
C SER A 125 12.60 10.21 15.09
N GLU A 126 11.35 10.57 15.33
CA GLU A 126 10.23 10.47 14.40
C GLU A 126 9.73 11.88 14.05
N TYR A 127 9.50 12.12 12.76
CA TYR A 127 9.04 13.38 12.20
C TYR A 127 7.78 13.11 11.39
N ILE A 128 6.67 13.78 11.70
CA ILE A 128 5.38 13.55 11.03
C ILE A 128 4.80 14.86 10.52
N ALA A 129 4.24 14.84 9.32
CA ALA A 129 3.61 15.99 8.68
C ALA A 129 2.51 15.55 7.70
N TYR A 130 1.63 16.49 7.35
CA TYR A 130 0.75 16.30 6.20
C TYR A 130 1.44 16.84 4.93
N ALA A 131 1.33 16.09 3.85
CA ALA A 131 1.46 16.60 2.49
C ALA A 131 0.07 16.99 1.97
N ASP A 132 -0.11 18.28 1.68
CA ASP A 132 -1.39 18.85 1.26
C ASP A 132 -1.14 20.10 0.37
N ASP A 133 -2.15 20.55 -0.36
CA ASP A 133 -2.09 21.79 -1.16
C ASP A 133 -2.61 23.03 -0.40
N GLY A 134 -2.75 22.92 0.92
CA GLY A 134 -3.26 23.95 1.81
C GLY A 134 -4.78 23.94 1.97
N THR A 135 -5.50 23.06 1.26
CA THR A 135 -6.96 22.91 1.36
C THR A 135 -7.40 22.10 2.58
N GLY A 136 -6.55 21.19 3.06
CA GLY A 136 -6.87 20.16 4.05
C GLY A 136 -7.68 18.99 3.48
N LYS A 137 -7.90 18.93 2.16
CA LYS A 137 -8.69 17.86 1.51
C LYS A 137 -7.84 16.64 1.13
N LYS A 138 -6.53 16.78 0.92
CA LYS A 138 -5.64 15.65 0.61
C LYS A 138 -5.10 15.02 1.89
N ASN A 139 -4.48 15.85 2.75
CA ASN A 139 -3.88 15.48 4.03
C ASN A 139 -3.22 14.10 4.02
N VAL A 140 -2.30 13.87 3.09
CA VAL A 140 -1.53 12.63 3.03
C VAL A 140 -0.55 12.64 4.18
N THR A 141 -0.59 11.64 5.06
CA THR A 141 0.36 11.58 6.19
C THR A 141 1.70 11.08 5.68
N LEU A 142 2.76 11.86 5.94
CA LEU A 142 4.14 11.49 5.72
C LEU A 142 4.85 11.38 7.07
N MET A 143 5.78 10.42 7.18
CA MET A 143 6.58 10.26 8.38
C MET A 143 8.01 9.88 8.01
N VAL A 144 8.99 10.47 8.69
CA VAL A 144 10.40 10.09 8.58
C VAL A 144 10.87 9.61 9.95
N GLN A 145 11.44 8.41 10.01
CA GLN A 145 12.13 7.93 11.20
C GLN A 145 13.64 7.93 10.94
N VAL A 146 14.41 8.52 11.85
CA VAL A 146 15.89 8.55 11.79
C VAL A 146 16.42 7.81 13.02
N PRO A 147 16.98 6.59 12.86
CA PRO A 147 17.51 5.85 14.00
C PRO A 147 18.74 6.56 14.57
N ALA A 148 18.99 6.39 15.87
CA ALA A 148 20.17 6.95 16.52
C ALA A 148 21.49 6.42 15.93
N SER A 149 21.45 5.25 15.28
CA SER A 149 22.57 4.63 14.56
C SER A 149 22.79 5.17 13.15
N PHE A 150 22.01 6.15 12.69
CA PHE A 150 22.17 6.71 11.34
C PHE A 150 23.55 7.35 11.16
N ASP A 151 24.25 6.91 10.11
CA ASP A 151 25.57 7.41 9.72
C ASP A 151 25.45 8.35 8.50
N PRO A 152 25.66 9.66 8.64
CA PRO A 152 25.57 10.60 7.53
C PRO A 152 26.69 10.46 6.48
N ASP A 153 27.77 9.73 6.79
CA ASP A 153 28.85 9.46 5.81
C ASP A 153 28.57 8.21 4.97
N HIS A 154 27.67 7.34 5.44
CA HIS A 154 27.13 6.19 4.72
C HIS A 154 25.60 6.29 4.63
N ALA A 155 25.09 7.47 4.28
CA ALA A 155 23.68 7.79 4.34
C ALA A 155 22.83 6.86 3.48
N CYS A 156 21.75 6.35 4.06
CA CYS A 156 20.74 5.59 3.34
C CYS A 156 19.31 5.91 3.77
N ILE A 157 18.40 5.82 2.81
CA ILE A 157 16.96 5.99 2.95
C ILE A 157 16.28 4.73 2.41
N VAL A 158 15.28 4.22 3.11
CA VAL A 158 14.35 3.23 2.53
C VAL A 158 12.92 3.75 2.64
N THR A 159 12.11 3.53 1.61
CA THR A 159 10.70 3.91 1.70
C THR A 159 9.91 2.86 2.48
N GLY A 160 8.85 3.31 3.14
CA GLY A 160 7.89 2.52 3.90
C GLY A 160 6.47 2.95 3.59
N THR A 161 6.11 3.00 2.31
CA THR A 161 4.73 3.36 1.91
C THR A 161 3.76 2.26 2.36
N SER A 162 2.63 2.62 2.97
CA SER A 162 1.72 1.66 3.60
C SER A 162 1.11 0.67 2.58
N SER A 163 0.80 -0.55 3.03
CA SER A 163 0.10 -1.56 2.23
C SER A 163 -1.41 -1.56 2.47
N GLY A 164 -2.21 -2.02 1.50
CA GLY A 164 -3.68 -2.01 1.62
C GLY A 164 -4.23 -0.61 1.89
N SER A 165 -5.26 -0.49 2.74
CA SER A 165 -5.80 0.80 3.19
C SER A 165 -5.17 1.28 4.52
N ARG A 166 -4.00 0.77 4.92
CA ARG A 166 -3.43 1.03 6.24
C ARG A 166 -3.03 2.50 6.44
N GLY A 167 -2.98 2.91 7.71
CA GLY A 167 -2.43 4.20 8.14
C GLY A 167 -0.91 4.31 8.01
N ILE A 168 -0.33 5.37 8.57
CA ILE A 168 1.09 5.72 8.40
C ILE A 168 2.07 4.64 8.88
N TYR A 169 1.70 3.86 9.91
CA TYR A 169 2.51 2.76 10.43
C TYR A 169 2.37 1.44 9.63
N GLY A 170 1.65 1.45 8.50
CA GLY A 170 1.30 0.24 7.74
C GLY A 170 2.47 -0.51 7.11
N ALA A 171 3.67 0.07 7.10
CA ALA A 171 4.90 -0.59 6.63
C ALA A 171 5.95 -0.81 7.73
N ILE A 172 5.62 -0.51 9.01
CA ILE A 172 6.56 -0.49 10.13
C ILE A 172 7.30 -1.83 10.29
N GLY A 173 6.59 -2.95 10.17
CA GLY A 173 7.18 -4.30 10.27
C GLY A 173 7.72 -4.87 8.95
N SER A 174 7.70 -4.12 7.86
CA SER A 174 8.18 -4.59 6.54
C SER A 174 9.52 -3.94 6.18
N SER A 175 9.57 -3.10 5.15
CA SER A 175 10.78 -2.35 4.79
C SER A 175 11.22 -1.36 5.87
N GLY A 176 10.30 -0.90 6.73
CA GLY A 176 10.63 -0.02 7.84
C GLY A 176 11.55 -0.67 8.87
N GLU A 177 11.22 -1.89 9.30
CA GLU A 177 12.07 -2.67 10.18
C GLU A 177 13.47 -2.92 9.60
N TRP A 178 13.53 -3.36 8.33
CA TRP A 178 14.80 -3.58 7.66
C TRP A 178 15.65 -2.30 7.63
N GLY A 179 15.05 -1.16 7.27
CA GLY A 179 15.73 0.13 7.21
C GLY A 179 16.31 0.56 8.54
N LEU A 180 15.49 0.52 9.60
CA LEU A 180 15.91 0.88 10.95
C LEU A 180 17.06 -0.01 11.44
N LYS A 181 17.01 -1.31 11.17
CA LYS A 181 18.09 -2.26 11.52
C LYS A 181 19.38 -2.04 10.73
N LYS A 182 19.29 -1.55 9.49
CA LYS A 182 20.44 -1.15 8.68
C LYS A 182 20.99 0.24 9.03
N GLY A 183 20.38 0.95 9.97
CA GLY A 183 20.75 2.33 10.29
C GLY A 183 20.30 3.35 9.23
N CYS A 184 19.40 2.98 8.33
CA CYS A 184 18.84 3.89 7.34
C CYS A 184 17.72 4.74 7.94
N ALA A 185 17.56 5.95 7.43
CA ALA A 185 16.31 6.69 7.63
C ALA A 185 15.18 5.98 6.88
N VAL A 186 13.98 5.99 7.44
CA VAL A 186 12.81 5.40 6.78
C VAL A 186 11.80 6.48 6.44
N ALA A 187 11.44 6.55 5.16
CA ALA A 187 10.48 7.50 4.60
C ALA A 187 9.12 6.82 4.38
N TYR A 188 8.17 7.03 5.28
CA TYR A 188 6.82 6.45 5.24
C TYR A 188 5.80 7.40 4.60
N ALA A 189 4.80 6.80 3.97
CA ALA A 189 3.62 7.50 3.50
C ALA A 189 2.36 6.63 3.67
N ASP A 190 1.25 7.24 4.07
CA ASP A 190 -0.07 6.58 4.09
C ASP A 190 -0.74 6.50 2.70
N LYS A 191 -0.04 7.05 1.68
CA LYS A 191 -0.37 7.08 0.26
C LYS A 191 -1.78 7.62 -0.05
N GLY A 192 -2.28 8.51 0.81
CA GLY A 192 -3.62 9.11 0.68
C GLY A 192 -4.78 8.16 0.99
N SER A 193 -4.47 6.92 1.36
CA SER A 193 -5.45 5.93 1.81
C SER A 193 -5.55 5.82 3.33
N GLY A 194 -4.62 6.45 4.06
CA GLY A 194 -4.51 6.44 5.50
C GLY A 194 -5.87 6.57 6.15
N THR A 195 -6.27 5.51 6.83
CA THR A 195 -7.67 5.31 7.17
C THR A 195 -8.12 6.39 8.17
N GLY A 196 -8.84 7.41 7.70
CA GLY A 196 -9.47 8.40 8.56
C GLY A 196 -10.93 8.02 8.73
N LEU A 197 -11.31 7.45 9.87
CA LEU A 197 -12.72 7.15 10.16
C LEU A 197 -13.49 8.47 10.26
N TYR A 198 -14.65 8.52 9.62
CA TYR A 198 -15.64 9.56 9.84
C TYR A 198 -16.96 8.92 10.29
N VAL A 199 -17.52 9.44 11.38
CA VAL A 199 -18.78 8.97 11.96
C VAL A 199 -19.80 10.11 11.87
N PHE A 200 -20.94 9.83 11.25
CA PHE A 200 -21.97 10.84 10.98
C PHE A 200 -22.74 11.28 12.22
N GLU A 201 -22.91 10.35 13.18
CA GLU A 201 -23.70 10.55 14.41
C GLU A 201 -23.19 11.72 15.25
N ASP A 202 -21.87 11.86 15.40
CA ASP A 202 -21.22 12.89 16.20
C ASP A 202 -20.34 13.83 15.36
N ASP A 203 -20.45 13.77 14.03
CA ASP A 203 -19.67 14.54 13.07
C ASP A 203 -18.16 14.54 13.38
N SER A 204 -17.61 13.37 13.78
CA SER A 204 -16.23 13.27 14.26
C SER A 204 -15.25 12.63 13.26
N VAL A 205 -13.98 13.02 13.36
CA VAL A 205 -12.85 12.63 12.49
C VAL A 205 -11.66 12.14 13.31
N ASN A 206 -10.70 11.44 12.67
CA ASN A 206 -9.36 11.21 13.24
C ASN A 206 -8.42 12.39 12.92
N LEU A 207 -7.52 12.69 13.85
CA LEU A 207 -6.38 13.61 13.68
C LEU A 207 -5.07 12.84 13.47
N GLN A 208 -4.02 13.53 13.02
CA GLN A 208 -2.71 12.94 12.69
C GLN A 208 -2.08 12.15 13.86
N ASN A 209 -2.30 12.59 15.09
CA ASN A 209 -1.80 11.95 16.31
C ASN A 209 -2.72 10.82 16.83
N GLY A 210 -3.76 10.48 16.07
CA GLY A 210 -4.71 9.40 16.33
C GLY A 210 -5.97 9.79 17.10
N LEU A 211 -5.97 10.94 17.79
CA LEU A 211 -7.12 11.38 18.58
C LEU A 211 -8.37 11.63 17.71
N ARG A 212 -9.54 11.57 18.33
CA ARG A 212 -10.82 11.97 17.74
C ARG A 212 -11.12 13.43 18.04
N ALA A 213 -11.73 14.12 17.09
CA ALA A 213 -12.28 15.46 17.27
C ALA A 213 -13.53 15.65 16.43
N GLY A 214 -14.40 16.59 16.80
CA GLY A 214 -15.48 17.05 15.92
C GLY A 214 -14.90 17.72 14.67
N LYS A 215 -15.55 17.55 13.51
CA LYS A 215 -15.10 18.03 12.19
C LYS A 215 -14.75 19.52 12.20
N VAL A 216 -15.60 20.35 12.81
CA VAL A 216 -15.38 21.80 12.91
C VAL A 216 -14.11 22.13 13.70
N ALA A 217 -13.91 21.49 14.85
CA ALA A 217 -12.73 21.71 15.69
C ALA A 217 -11.44 21.18 15.03
N ALA A 218 -11.53 20.08 14.29
CA ALA A 218 -10.41 19.54 13.53
C ALA A 218 -9.99 20.46 12.38
N GLY A 219 -10.96 21.08 11.69
CA GLY A 219 -10.70 21.96 10.55
C GLY A 219 -9.82 21.27 9.50
N LYS A 220 -8.75 21.96 9.08
CA LYS A 220 -7.76 21.43 8.11
C LYS A 220 -6.87 20.31 8.66
N ASN A 221 -6.96 19.97 9.94
CA ASN A 221 -6.14 18.92 10.55
C ASN A 221 -6.80 17.52 10.53
N ALA A 222 -8.04 17.42 10.04
CA ALA A 222 -8.72 16.14 9.86
C ALA A 222 -7.97 15.27 8.85
N ILE A 223 -7.67 14.01 9.19
CA ILE A 223 -7.10 13.05 8.22
C ILE A 223 -8.02 12.93 6.99
N PHE A 224 -9.33 12.96 7.25
CA PHE A 224 -10.38 12.90 6.25
C PHE A 224 -11.71 13.41 6.83
N ALA A 225 -12.48 14.13 6.01
CA ALA A 225 -13.90 14.38 6.18
C ALA A 225 -14.58 14.28 4.80
N PRO A 226 -15.80 13.74 4.71
CA PRO A 226 -16.54 13.71 3.45
C PRO A 226 -16.90 15.14 3.02
N ASP A 227 -16.85 15.40 1.71
CA ASP A 227 -17.18 16.70 1.12
C ASP A 227 -18.70 16.87 1.00
N LEU A 228 -19.34 17.15 2.14
CA LEU A 228 -20.79 17.29 2.28
C LEU A 228 -21.10 18.59 3.03
N SER A 229 -22.14 19.29 2.59
CA SER A 229 -22.77 20.34 3.40
C SER A 229 -23.42 19.74 4.65
N ASP A 230 -23.67 20.56 5.67
CA ASP A 230 -24.33 20.08 6.89
C ASP A 230 -25.76 19.59 6.63
N ALA A 231 -26.47 20.19 5.66
CA ALA A 231 -27.79 19.73 5.27
C ALA A 231 -27.75 18.33 4.63
N GLU A 232 -26.82 18.09 3.70
CA GLU A 232 -26.63 16.77 3.08
C GLU A 232 -26.20 15.72 4.11
N ARG A 233 -25.27 16.08 5.00
CA ARG A 233 -24.82 15.21 6.10
C ARG A 233 -25.97 14.79 7.01
N LEU A 234 -26.79 15.74 7.45
CA LEU A 234 -27.92 15.45 8.34
C LEU A 234 -29.00 14.62 7.64
N ALA A 235 -29.32 14.94 6.38
CA ALA A 235 -30.27 14.15 5.59
C ALA A 235 -29.78 12.70 5.39
N TRP A 236 -28.49 12.53 5.10
CA TRP A 236 -27.87 11.23 4.96
C TRP A 236 -27.91 10.44 6.27
N ALA A 237 -27.47 11.05 7.38
CA ALA A 237 -27.43 10.41 8.69
C ALA A 237 -28.84 10.00 9.18
N GLY A 238 -29.85 10.82 8.90
CA GLY A 238 -31.23 10.54 9.26
C GLY A 238 -31.84 9.38 8.47
N THR A 239 -31.49 9.24 7.18
CA THR A 239 -32.01 8.17 6.32
C THR A 239 -31.17 6.89 6.35
N ASN A 240 -29.89 6.99 6.74
CA ASN A 240 -28.93 5.89 6.78
C ASN A 240 -28.16 5.92 8.11
N PRO A 241 -28.83 5.68 9.25
CA PRO A 241 -28.16 5.67 10.54
C PRO A 241 -27.03 4.64 10.55
N ASN A 242 -26.04 4.87 11.41
CA ASN A 242 -24.91 3.96 11.66
C ASN A 242 -23.93 3.76 10.49
N ARG A 243 -24.11 4.48 9.37
CA ARG A 243 -23.11 4.47 8.29
C ARG A 243 -21.87 5.22 8.70
N ILE A 244 -20.75 4.78 8.13
CA ILE A 244 -19.46 5.45 8.27
C ILE A 244 -18.90 5.83 6.91
N ALA A 245 -17.99 6.80 6.93
CA ALA A 245 -17.12 7.08 5.81
C ALA A 245 -15.67 6.85 6.24
N PHE A 246 -14.81 6.63 5.25
CA PHE A 246 -13.37 6.53 5.46
C PHE A 246 -12.63 6.95 4.21
N LYS A 247 -11.41 7.47 4.41
CA LYS A 247 -10.64 8.19 3.40
C LYS A 247 -10.48 7.48 2.05
N HIS A 248 -10.01 6.23 2.05
CA HIS A 248 -9.66 5.54 0.81
C HIS A 248 -10.87 5.43 -0.14
N ALA A 249 -12.04 5.03 0.36
CA ALA A 249 -13.25 5.00 -0.46
C ALA A 249 -13.82 6.40 -0.71
N HIS A 250 -13.93 7.24 0.32
CA HIS A 250 -14.87 8.37 0.31
C HIS A 250 -14.23 9.75 0.23
N SER A 251 -12.91 9.84 -0.02
CA SER A 251 -12.21 11.11 -0.25
C SER A 251 -12.62 11.84 -1.53
N GLN A 252 -13.39 11.18 -2.40
CA GLN A 252 -13.67 11.62 -3.78
C GLN A 252 -12.39 11.88 -4.59
N GLN A 253 -11.31 11.21 -4.20
CA GLN A 253 -10.03 11.21 -4.87
C GLN A 253 -9.73 9.79 -5.37
N ASN A 254 -8.81 9.71 -6.33
CA ASN A 254 -8.20 8.45 -6.74
C ASN A 254 -6.78 8.41 -6.14
N PRO A 255 -6.59 8.01 -4.87
CA PRO A 255 -5.29 8.09 -4.23
C PRO A 255 -4.21 7.27 -4.95
N GLU A 256 -4.59 6.17 -5.60
CA GLU A 256 -3.65 5.31 -6.35
C GLU A 256 -2.92 6.03 -7.48
N LYS A 257 -3.59 6.99 -8.13
CA LYS A 257 -2.97 7.81 -9.18
C LYS A 257 -1.72 8.55 -8.69
N GLU A 258 -1.71 8.94 -7.41
CA GLU A 258 -0.65 9.78 -6.83
C GLU A 258 0.35 8.98 -6.00
N TRP A 259 0.24 7.65 -5.91
CA TRP A 259 1.08 6.82 -5.02
C TRP A 259 2.59 6.97 -5.27
N GLY A 260 3.01 7.00 -6.54
CA GLY A 260 4.42 7.19 -6.91
C GLY A 260 4.94 8.54 -6.44
N LYS A 261 4.25 9.62 -6.81
CA LYS A 261 4.54 10.98 -6.37
C LYS A 261 4.57 11.14 -4.86
N VAL A 262 3.60 10.60 -4.13
CA VAL A 262 3.55 10.68 -2.66
C VAL A 262 4.74 9.95 -2.03
N THR A 263 5.15 8.82 -2.61
CA THR A 263 6.36 8.10 -2.15
C THR A 263 7.62 8.93 -2.40
N LEU A 264 7.73 9.63 -3.54
CA LEU A 264 8.82 10.59 -3.79
C LEU A 264 8.78 11.76 -2.79
N GLN A 265 7.60 12.29 -2.46
CA GLN A 265 7.43 13.33 -1.45
C GLN A 265 7.89 12.89 -0.05
N ALA A 266 7.72 11.61 0.29
CA ALA A 266 8.27 11.05 1.54
C ALA A 266 9.81 11.04 1.52
N VAL A 267 10.41 10.68 0.38
CA VAL A 267 11.87 10.73 0.19
C VAL A 267 12.39 12.17 0.27
N GLU A 268 11.70 13.12 -0.37
CA GLU A 268 12.03 14.56 -0.30
C GLU A 268 11.94 15.08 1.15
N MET A 269 10.92 14.67 1.91
CA MET A 269 10.83 14.97 3.35
C MET A 269 12.00 14.36 4.12
N ALA A 270 12.44 13.14 3.80
CA ALA A 270 13.60 12.52 4.43
C ALA A 270 14.89 13.29 4.16
N TYR A 271 15.14 13.71 2.92
CA TYR A 271 16.28 14.59 2.61
C TYR A 271 16.22 15.90 3.38
N TYR A 272 15.05 16.52 3.49
CA TYR A 272 14.88 17.75 4.27
C TYR A 272 15.23 17.50 5.76
N VAL A 273 14.63 16.49 6.39
CA VAL A 273 14.85 16.16 7.81
C VAL A 273 16.32 15.83 8.09
N LEU A 274 16.96 15.06 7.21
CA LEU A 274 18.36 14.69 7.40
C LEU A 274 19.28 15.89 7.22
N ASN A 275 19.02 16.78 6.27
CA ASN A 275 19.81 18.00 6.11
C ASN A 275 19.56 19.01 7.25
N GLU A 276 18.35 19.06 7.82
CA GLU A 276 18.10 19.83 9.04
C GLU A 276 18.97 19.35 10.21
N ARG A 277 19.18 18.04 10.30
CA ARG A 277 19.92 17.40 11.39
C ARG A 277 21.45 17.40 11.20
N TYR A 278 21.91 17.12 9.97
CA TYR A 278 23.31 16.83 9.67
C TYR A 278 23.97 17.88 8.75
N GLY A 279 23.21 18.85 8.26
CA GLY A 279 23.71 19.97 7.47
C GLY A 279 24.47 21.00 8.33
N VAL A 280 25.35 21.76 7.67
CA VAL A 280 26.13 22.82 8.30
C VAL A 280 25.25 24.06 8.47
N LEU A 281 25.40 24.81 9.57
CA LEU A 281 24.69 26.08 9.74
C LEU A 281 25.11 27.06 8.65
N ALA A 282 24.13 27.61 7.93
CA ALA A 282 24.34 28.61 6.89
C ALA A 282 24.76 29.95 7.48
N ARG A 283 25.21 30.87 6.63
CA ARG A 283 25.66 32.21 7.05
C ARG A 283 24.55 33.11 7.57
N ASP A 284 23.30 32.80 7.26
CA ASP A 284 22.14 33.48 7.85
C ASP A 284 21.91 33.11 9.33
N GLY A 285 22.68 32.16 9.87
CA GLY A 285 22.62 31.73 11.27
C GLY A 285 21.38 30.91 11.64
N SER A 286 20.55 30.52 10.66
CA SER A 286 19.28 29.83 10.91
C SER A 286 19.01 28.66 9.96
N SER A 287 19.38 28.76 8.69
CA SER A 287 19.20 27.70 7.70
C SER A 287 20.31 26.67 7.77
N ARG A 288 20.07 25.48 7.21
CA ARG A 288 21.10 24.46 6.98
C ARG A 288 21.56 24.46 5.54
N ILE A 289 22.85 24.29 5.31
CA ILE A 289 23.43 23.99 4.00
C ILE A 289 23.20 22.50 3.71
N VAL A 290 22.78 22.20 2.49
CA VAL A 290 22.56 20.82 2.02
C VAL A 290 23.87 20.03 2.07
N ARG A 291 23.88 18.94 2.84
CA ARG A 291 24.98 17.96 2.94
C ARG A 291 24.64 16.67 2.19
N LEU A 292 23.44 16.16 2.40
CA LEU A 292 22.96 14.90 1.81
C LEU A 292 22.16 15.19 0.56
N THR A 293 22.55 14.55 -0.53
CA THR A 293 21.95 14.67 -1.86
C THR A 293 21.78 13.27 -2.45
N PRO A 294 21.01 13.11 -3.54
CA PRO A 294 20.91 11.82 -4.22
C PRO A 294 22.23 11.27 -4.76
N LYS A 295 23.29 12.09 -4.85
CA LYS A 295 24.62 11.64 -5.31
C LYS A 295 25.42 10.89 -4.24
N ASN A 296 25.15 11.14 -2.96
CA ASN A 296 25.91 10.58 -1.83
C ASN A 296 25.03 9.82 -0.83
N THR A 297 23.77 9.55 -1.17
CA THR A 297 22.80 8.85 -0.32
C THR A 297 22.21 7.69 -1.11
N ILE A 298 22.22 6.49 -0.54
CA ILE A 298 21.53 5.32 -1.12
C ILE A 298 20.04 5.43 -0.77
N THR A 299 19.16 5.54 -1.76
CA THR A 299 17.72 5.45 -1.54
C THR A 299 17.17 4.17 -2.18
N ILE A 300 16.58 3.28 -1.37
CA ILE A 300 15.88 2.09 -1.86
C ILE A 300 14.37 2.31 -1.74
N ALA A 301 13.68 2.35 -2.88
CA ALA A 301 12.23 2.31 -2.88
C ALA A 301 11.76 0.88 -2.61
N SER A 302 10.99 0.69 -1.55
CA SER A 302 10.52 -0.59 -1.07
C SER A 302 9.20 -0.47 -0.32
N SER A 303 8.47 -1.59 -0.28
CA SER A 303 7.40 -1.96 0.67
C SER A 303 6.78 -3.28 0.16
N ILE A 304 5.52 -3.55 0.50
CA ILE A 304 4.73 -4.71 0.09
C ILE A 304 3.39 -4.29 -0.53
N SER A 305 2.76 -5.15 -1.34
CA SER A 305 1.39 -4.95 -1.84
C SER A 305 1.22 -3.58 -2.52
N ASN A 306 0.22 -2.76 -2.13
CA ASN A 306 0.06 -1.38 -2.61
C ASN A 306 1.29 -0.50 -2.41
N GLY A 307 2.02 -0.69 -1.30
CA GLY A 307 3.24 0.05 -1.00
C GLY A 307 4.36 -0.31 -1.97
N ALA A 308 4.48 -1.59 -2.32
CA ALA A 308 5.40 -2.07 -3.35
C ALA A 308 5.04 -1.53 -4.74
N GLY A 309 3.74 -1.46 -5.08
CA GLY A 309 3.25 -0.74 -6.26
C GLY A 309 3.65 0.72 -6.28
N SER A 310 3.47 1.40 -5.13
CA SER A 310 3.87 2.79 -4.94
C SER A 310 5.38 2.98 -5.15
N ALA A 311 6.21 2.04 -4.69
CA ALA A 311 7.66 2.07 -4.89
C ALA A 311 8.06 1.94 -6.37
N LEU A 312 7.42 1.03 -7.11
CA LEU A 312 7.64 0.90 -8.57
C LEU A 312 7.22 2.17 -9.30
N LEU A 313 6.01 2.69 -9.04
CA LEU A 313 5.51 3.92 -9.65
C LEU A 313 6.38 5.13 -9.30
N ALA A 314 6.91 5.21 -8.08
CA ALA A 314 7.85 6.25 -7.69
C ALA A 314 9.13 6.19 -8.52
N ALA A 315 9.69 5.00 -8.73
CA ALA A 315 10.89 4.81 -9.56
C ALA A 315 10.64 5.14 -11.04
N GLU A 316 9.43 4.87 -11.57
CA GLU A 316 9.04 5.29 -12.92
C GLU A 316 8.94 6.81 -13.06
N GLN A 317 8.44 7.48 -12.01
CA GLN A 317 8.18 8.92 -11.96
C GLN A 317 9.39 9.76 -11.50
N ASP A 318 10.46 9.13 -11.02
CA ASP A 318 11.62 9.79 -10.45
C ASP A 318 12.51 10.47 -11.51
N THR A 319 12.20 11.73 -11.77
CA THR A 319 12.96 12.60 -12.70
C THR A 319 14.17 13.27 -12.05
N ARG A 320 14.26 13.27 -10.71
CA ARG A 320 15.32 13.95 -9.94
C ARG A 320 16.44 13.00 -9.50
N GLY A 321 16.29 11.70 -9.76
CA GLY A 321 17.24 10.67 -9.36
C GLY A 321 17.24 10.42 -7.85
N LEU A 322 16.12 10.67 -7.17
CA LEU A 322 15.97 10.47 -5.73
C LEU A 322 16.11 8.99 -5.32
N ILE A 323 15.75 8.05 -6.21
CA ILE A 323 15.74 6.61 -5.96
C ILE A 323 16.94 5.96 -6.65
N SER A 324 17.76 5.25 -5.87
CA SER A 324 18.93 4.52 -6.36
C SER A 324 18.57 3.13 -6.89
N GLY A 325 17.58 2.47 -6.30
CA GLY A 325 17.09 1.15 -6.71
C GLY A 325 15.77 0.74 -6.04
N VAL A 326 15.20 -0.38 -6.47
CA VAL A 326 13.89 -0.86 -5.98
C VAL A 326 13.98 -2.29 -5.45
N ALA A 327 13.45 -2.56 -4.27
CA ALA A 327 13.20 -3.93 -3.79
C ALA A 327 11.76 -4.01 -3.31
N ALA A 328 10.92 -4.79 -3.98
CA ALA A 328 9.47 -4.75 -3.78
C ALA A 328 8.89 -6.16 -3.65
N SER A 329 7.97 -6.36 -2.70
CA SER A 329 7.30 -7.65 -2.48
C SER A 329 5.82 -7.59 -2.88
N GLU A 330 5.37 -8.59 -3.64
CA GLU A 330 4.00 -8.81 -4.12
C GLU A 330 3.28 -7.51 -4.53
N PRO A 331 3.88 -6.69 -5.42
CA PRO A 331 3.33 -5.39 -5.76
C PRO A 331 1.92 -5.54 -6.33
N GLN A 332 0.95 -4.88 -5.71
CA GLN A 332 -0.22 -4.46 -6.44
C GLN A 332 0.28 -3.37 -7.38
N VAL A 333 0.35 -3.70 -8.66
CA VAL A 333 0.72 -2.79 -9.74
C VAL A 333 -0.10 -3.20 -10.95
N GLN A 334 -0.53 -2.22 -11.74
CA GLN A 334 -1.42 -2.45 -12.87
C GLN A 334 -0.67 -2.06 -14.16
N PRO A 335 0.01 -3.00 -14.83
CA PRO A 335 0.73 -2.69 -16.05
C PRO A 335 -0.21 -2.09 -17.10
N ALA A 336 0.24 -1.06 -17.81
CA ALA A 336 -0.49 -0.53 -18.95
C ALA A 336 -0.77 -1.66 -19.96
N ALA A 337 -1.99 -1.67 -20.51
CA ALA A 337 -2.41 -2.65 -21.50
C ALA A 337 -1.45 -2.61 -22.71
N SER A 338 -0.87 -3.75 -23.07
CA SER A 338 0.14 -3.84 -24.12
C SER A 338 0.12 -5.23 -24.75
N SER A 339 0.29 -5.27 -26.07
CA SER A 339 0.54 -6.48 -26.85
C SER A 339 2.03 -6.66 -27.19
N ALA A 340 2.90 -5.79 -26.67
CA ALA A 340 4.32 -5.78 -27.00
C ALA A 340 5.12 -6.90 -26.30
N TYR A 341 4.52 -7.60 -25.33
CA TYR A 341 5.16 -8.67 -24.58
C TYR A 341 4.26 -9.92 -24.51
N THR A 342 4.87 -11.04 -24.17
CA THR A 342 4.16 -12.30 -23.88
C THR A 342 4.69 -12.91 -22.59
N VAL A 343 3.79 -13.40 -21.75
CA VAL A 343 4.12 -14.19 -20.56
C VAL A 343 3.83 -15.66 -20.86
N ARG A 344 4.77 -16.54 -20.52
CA ARG A 344 4.63 -17.99 -20.63
C ARG A 344 4.93 -18.65 -19.28
N GLN A 345 4.22 -19.74 -18.98
CA GLN A 345 4.58 -20.64 -17.88
C GLN A 345 4.69 -22.07 -18.41
N GLY A 346 5.83 -22.73 -18.15
CA GLY A 346 6.08 -24.08 -18.64
C GLY A 346 5.93 -24.21 -20.16
N GLY A 347 6.23 -23.14 -20.91
CA GLY A 347 6.04 -23.05 -22.34
C GLY A 347 4.61 -22.70 -22.82
N ALA A 348 3.60 -22.67 -21.95
CA ALA A 348 2.23 -22.27 -22.32
C ALA A 348 2.04 -20.75 -22.18
N ALA A 349 1.45 -20.09 -23.18
CA ALA A 349 1.16 -18.66 -23.10
C ALA A 349 0.05 -18.36 -22.09
N VAL A 350 0.27 -17.33 -21.27
CA VAL A 350 -0.75 -16.78 -20.36
C VAL A 350 -1.69 -15.89 -21.17
N ALA A 351 -2.98 -16.15 -21.08
CA ALA A 351 -3.99 -15.36 -21.78
C ALA A 351 -4.22 -14.01 -21.07
N ASN A 352 -4.14 -12.92 -21.83
CA ASN A 352 -4.44 -11.56 -21.38
C ASN A 352 -3.77 -11.19 -20.03
N PRO A 353 -2.43 -11.26 -19.94
CA PRO A 353 -1.72 -10.80 -18.75
C PRO A 353 -1.94 -9.29 -18.54
N GLY A 354 -1.79 -8.83 -17.30
CA GLY A 354 -1.87 -7.40 -16.98
C GLY A 354 -3.28 -6.84 -16.82
N ARG A 355 -4.27 -7.64 -16.39
CA ARG A 355 -5.61 -7.10 -16.08
C ARG A 355 -5.54 -6.15 -14.88
N ALA A 356 -6.33 -5.08 -14.95
CA ALA A 356 -6.48 -4.11 -13.87
C ALA A 356 -7.02 -4.76 -12.57
N LEU A 357 -6.63 -4.23 -11.41
CA LEU A 357 -7.06 -4.69 -10.08
C LEU A 357 -8.57 -4.79 -9.97
N PHE A 358 -9.28 -3.72 -10.32
CA PHE A 358 -10.74 -3.71 -10.22
C PHE A 358 -11.41 -4.68 -11.20
N ASP A 359 -10.78 -4.99 -12.34
CA ASP A 359 -11.27 -6.01 -13.28
C ASP A 359 -11.25 -7.39 -12.60
N TYR A 360 -10.08 -7.87 -12.18
CA TYR A 360 -10.00 -9.21 -11.59
C TYR A 360 -10.64 -9.28 -10.19
N ALA A 361 -10.56 -8.23 -9.35
CA ALA A 361 -11.17 -8.24 -8.01
C ALA A 361 -12.71 -8.34 -8.09
N THR A 362 -13.35 -7.66 -9.04
CA THR A 362 -14.81 -7.80 -9.24
C THR A 362 -15.19 -9.18 -9.80
N TYR A 363 -14.32 -9.79 -10.61
CA TYR A 363 -14.50 -11.17 -11.06
C TYR A 363 -14.39 -12.15 -9.89
N ALA A 364 -13.36 -12.02 -9.05
CA ALA A 364 -13.17 -12.81 -7.84
C ALA A 364 -14.35 -12.66 -6.86
N ALA A 365 -14.83 -11.42 -6.65
CA ALA A 365 -15.97 -11.12 -5.79
C ALA A 365 -17.29 -11.78 -6.25
N LEU A 366 -17.40 -12.21 -7.52
CA LEU A 366 -18.50 -13.03 -8.00
C LEU A 366 -18.33 -14.50 -7.61
N TYR A 367 -17.17 -15.09 -7.93
CA TYR A 367 -16.98 -16.55 -7.92
C TYR A 367 -16.37 -17.13 -6.64
N GLN A 368 -15.47 -16.42 -5.96
CA GLN A 368 -14.85 -16.90 -4.73
C GLN A 368 -15.86 -17.17 -3.60
N PRO A 369 -16.93 -16.37 -3.40
CA PRO A 369 -17.93 -16.69 -2.38
C PRO A 369 -18.71 -17.98 -2.68
N CYS A 370 -18.83 -18.39 -3.95
CA CYS A 370 -19.35 -19.72 -4.28
C CYS A 370 -18.37 -20.83 -3.84
N ILE A 371 -17.07 -20.65 -4.08
CA ILE A 371 -16.02 -21.58 -3.63
C ILE A 371 -16.01 -21.69 -2.09
N ALA A 372 -16.25 -20.59 -1.38
CA ALA A 372 -16.34 -20.56 0.08
C ALA A 372 -17.68 -21.05 0.65
N SER A 373 -18.67 -21.34 -0.21
CA SER A 373 -19.98 -21.79 0.23
C SER A 373 -19.91 -23.20 0.83
N VAL A 374 -20.74 -23.46 1.83
CA VAL A 374 -20.95 -24.78 2.45
C VAL A 374 -22.40 -25.21 2.27
N ALA A 375 -22.69 -26.49 2.54
CA ALA A 375 -24.07 -26.98 2.55
C ALA A 375 -24.94 -26.13 3.48
N GLY A 376 -26.11 -25.69 2.99
CA GLY A 376 -27.00 -24.77 3.72
C GLY A 376 -26.72 -23.27 3.51
N ASN A 377 -25.61 -22.88 2.89
CA ASN A 377 -25.31 -21.49 2.50
C ASN A 377 -24.76 -21.41 1.06
N ALA A 378 -25.40 -22.14 0.14
CA ALA A 378 -25.01 -22.23 -1.27
C ALA A 378 -25.67 -21.15 -2.17
N GLY A 379 -26.35 -20.16 -1.58
CA GLY A 379 -27.17 -19.19 -2.31
C GLY A 379 -26.42 -18.46 -3.42
N ARG A 380 -25.12 -18.13 -3.20
CA ARG A 380 -24.27 -17.54 -4.23
C ARG A 380 -24.11 -18.45 -5.45
N CYS A 381 -23.79 -19.72 -5.25
CA CYS A 381 -23.61 -20.67 -6.36
C CYS A 381 -24.92 -20.87 -7.12
N THR A 382 -26.03 -21.11 -6.39
CA THR A 382 -27.36 -21.28 -6.97
C THR A 382 -27.76 -20.08 -7.81
N ALA A 383 -27.55 -18.86 -7.31
CA ALA A 383 -27.90 -17.64 -8.01
C ALA A 383 -27.05 -17.41 -9.27
N LEU A 384 -25.75 -17.73 -9.23
CA LEU A 384 -24.88 -17.67 -10.42
C LEU A 384 -25.31 -18.68 -11.50
N VAL A 385 -25.67 -19.91 -11.12
CA VAL A 385 -26.21 -20.91 -12.05
C VAL A 385 -27.51 -20.45 -12.67
N ALA A 386 -28.44 -19.92 -11.87
CA ALA A 386 -29.71 -19.41 -12.36
C ALA A 386 -29.56 -18.24 -13.35
N LYS A 387 -28.46 -17.47 -13.26
CA LYS A 387 -28.11 -16.42 -14.22
C LYS A 387 -27.23 -16.89 -15.40
N GLY A 388 -26.96 -18.19 -15.52
CA GLY A 388 -26.11 -18.74 -16.58
C GLY A 388 -24.62 -18.37 -16.47
N LEU A 389 -24.20 -17.84 -15.32
CA LEU A 389 -22.81 -17.42 -15.06
C LEU A 389 -21.97 -18.53 -14.45
N LEU A 390 -22.56 -19.67 -14.12
CA LEU A 390 -21.90 -20.83 -13.53
C LEU A 390 -22.63 -22.11 -13.98
N ASN A 391 -21.92 -23.22 -14.10
CA ASN A 391 -22.46 -24.54 -14.45
C ASN A 391 -22.33 -25.52 -13.28
N GLY A 392 -23.21 -26.53 -13.24
CA GLY A 392 -23.11 -27.65 -12.30
C GLY A 392 -24.43 -28.00 -11.61
N ALA A 393 -24.72 -29.29 -11.49
CA ALA A 393 -25.97 -29.80 -10.92
C ALA A 393 -25.98 -29.82 -9.37
N ASP A 394 -24.80 -29.81 -8.74
CA ASP A 394 -24.62 -29.78 -7.29
C ASP A 394 -23.54 -28.78 -6.88
N LEU A 395 -23.41 -28.54 -5.57
CA LEU A 395 -22.47 -27.56 -5.02
C LEU A 395 -21.02 -27.88 -5.41
N ALA A 396 -20.61 -29.15 -5.41
CA ALA A 396 -19.24 -29.53 -5.73
C ALA A 396 -18.89 -29.23 -7.19
N ALA A 397 -19.80 -29.57 -8.11
CA ALA A 397 -19.67 -29.24 -9.53
C ALA A 397 -19.63 -27.72 -9.78
N GLN A 398 -20.47 -26.96 -9.07
CA GLN A 398 -20.51 -25.50 -9.14
C GLN A 398 -19.21 -24.86 -8.65
N GLN A 399 -18.65 -25.35 -7.54
CA GLN A 399 -17.37 -24.88 -7.02
C GLN A 399 -16.21 -25.23 -7.95
N ALA A 400 -16.25 -26.38 -8.61
CA ALA A 400 -15.27 -26.76 -9.62
C ALA A 400 -15.32 -25.84 -10.86
N ASP A 401 -16.52 -25.51 -11.36
CA ASP A 401 -16.69 -24.54 -12.47
C ASP A 401 -16.23 -23.14 -12.05
N ALA A 402 -16.50 -22.72 -10.81
CA ALA A 402 -16.05 -21.42 -10.28
C ALA A 402 -14.51 -21.34 -10.24
N LYS A 403 -13.82 -22.40 -9.81
CA LYS A 403 -12.35 -22.50 -9.89
C LYS A 403 -11.85 -22.49 -11.34
N GLN A 404 -12.53 -23.19 -12.24
CA GLN A 404 -12.18 -23.18 -13.67
C GLN A 404 -12.28 -21.77 -14.27
N ARG A 405 -13.33 -21.03 -13.93
CA ARG A 405 -13.54 -19.63 -14.33
C ARG A 405 -12.42 -18.72 -13.83
N LEU A 406 -12.04 -18.82 -12.55
CA LEU A 406 -10.92 -18.04 -12.00
C LEU A 406 -9.59 -18.39 -12.69
N ARG A 407 -9.31 -19.67 -12.95
CA ARG A 407 -8.10 -20.08 -13.69
C ARG A 407 -8.08 -19.53 -15.11
N ALA A 408 -9.21 -19.62 -15.83
CA ALA A 408 -9.37 -19.01 -17.15
C ALA A 408 -9.22 -17.48 -17.12
N TYR A 409 -9.46 -16.86 -15.96
CA TYR A 409 -9.27 -15.44 -15.72
C TYR A 409 -7.86 -15.05 -15.26
N GLY A 410 -6.93 -16.00 -15.13
CA GLY A 410 -5.50 -15.75 -14.89
C GLY A 410 -4.98 -16.10 -13.50
N TRP A 411 -5.80 -16.68 -12.61
CA TRP A 411 -5.27 -17.32 -11.39
C TRP A 411 -4.54 -18.62 -11.72
N LEU A 412 -3.55 -18.97 -10.90
CA LEU A 412 -2.79 -20.21 -11.05
C LEU A 412 -3.45 -21.36 -10.28
N LEU A 413 -3.10 -22.60 -10.65
CA LEU A 413 -3.46 -23.79 -9.86
C LEU A 413 -2.91 -23.71 -8.44
N ASP A 414 -1.72 -23.13 -8.25
CA ASP A 414 -1.11 -22.90 -6.94
C ASP A 414 -1.96 -22.01 -6.01
N SER A 415 -2.89 -21.24 -6.57
CA SER A 415 -3.83 -20.37 -5.84
C SER A 415 -5.14 -21.07 -5.47
N ASP A 416 -5.47 -22.22 -6.08
CA ASP A 416 -6.76 -22.91 -5.91
C ASP A 416 -7.12 -23.21 -4.43
N PRO A 417 -6.18 -23.65 -3.57
CA PRO A 417 -6.46 -23.88 -2.15
C PRO A 417 -6.85 -22.62 -1.37
N LEU A 418 -6.47 -21.43 -1.85
CA LEU A 418 -6.65 -20.17 -1.13
C LEU A 418 -7.86 -19.36 -1.63
N GLN A 419 -8.51 -19.76 -2.72
CA GLN A 419 -9.62 -19.02 -3.33
C GLN A 419 -10.75 -18.71 -2.32
N ALA A 420 -11.08 -19.67 -1.47
CA ALA A 420 -12.13 -19.50 -0.47
C ALA A 420 -11.70 -18.48 0.61
N ALA A 421 -10.46 -18.55 1.08
CA ALA A 421 -9.92 -17.69 2.13
C ALA A 421 -9.80 -16.21 1.68
N HIS A 422 -9.66 -15.96 0.38
CA HIS A 422 -9.57 -14.61 -0.19
C HIS A 422 -10.91 -13.98 -0.58
N ALA A 423 -12.03 -14.71 -0.46
CA ALA A 423 -13.35 -14.23 -0.89
C ALA A 423 -13.74 -12.89 -0.22
N GLY A 424 -13.57 -12.79 1.11
CA GLY A 424 -13.88 -11.57 1.86
C GLY A 424 -13.00 -10.38 1.46
N THR A 425 -11.70 -10.62 1.23
CA THR A 425 -10.75 -9.57 0.86
C THR A 425 -11.06 -8.99 -0.53
N ASN A 426 -11.33 -9.83 -1.52
CA ASN A 426 -11.67 -9.37 -2.87
C ASN A 426 -12.98 -8.56 -2.88
N ILE A 427 -13.93 -8.88 -2.00
CA ILE A 427 -15.15 -8.08 -1.82
C ILE A 427 -14.83 -6.69 -1.28
N LEU A 428 -14.02 -6.60 -0.24
CA LEU A 428 -13.61 -5.33 0.35
C LEU A 428 -12.86 -4.46 -0.67
N VAL A 429 -11.97 -5.08 -1.46
CA VAL A 429 -11.24 -4.42 -2.56
C VAL A 429 -12.22 -3.93 -3.62
N ALA A 430 -13.10 -4.80 -4.15
CA ALA A 430 -14.04 -4.42 -5.20
C ALA A 430 -14.90 -3.22 -4.79
N VAL A 431 -15.49 -3.23 -3.59
CA VAL A 431 -16.36 -2.12 -3.16
C VAL A 431 -15.54 -0.83 -2.95
N THR A 432 -14.42 -0.90 -2.22
CA THR A 432 -13.59 0.28 -1.91
C THR A 432 -13.07 0.95 -3.19
N TYR A 433 -12.58 0.16 -4.14
CA TYR A 433 -11.98 0.68 -5.37
C TYR A 433 -13.02 1.21 -6.37
N ALA A 434 -14.26 0.71 -6.36
CA ALA A 434 -15.33 1.32 -7.14
C ALA A 434 -15.55 2.79 -6.73
N TYR A 435 -15.57 3.06 -5.43
CA TYR A 435 -15.68 4.41 -4.89
C TYR A 435 -14.46 5.27 -5.24
N ALA A 436 -13.25 4.77 -5.01
CA ALA A 436 -12.01 5.50 -5.25
C ALA A 436 -11.81 5.84 -6.75
N TYR A 437 -11.94 4.85 -7.64
CA TYR A 437 -11.76 5.07 -9.08
C TYR A 437 -12.87 5.92 -9.68
N GLY A 438 -14.11 5.75 -9.21
CA GLY A 438 -15.22 6.59 -9.65
C GLY A 438 -15.20 7.99 -9.04
N LYS A 439 -14.41 8.23 -7.99
CA LYS A 439 -14.40 9.46 -7.17
C LYS A 439 -15.80 9.78 -6.63
N PHE A 440 -16.48 8.75 -6.14
CA PHE A 440 -17.87 8.84 -5.69
C PHE A 440 -17.97 9.37 -4.26
N SER A 441 -19.06 10.06 -3.96
CA SER A 441 -19.42 10.46 -2.59
C SER A 441 -19.87 9.25 -1.80
N VAL A 442 -19.68 9.27 -0.47
CA VAL A 442 -20.28 8.29 0.44
C VAL A 442 -21.80 8.15 0.27
N THR A 443 -22.48 9.22 -0.15
CA THR A 443 -23.93 9.24 -0.33
C THR A 443 -24.40 8.60 -1.64
N ASP A 444 -23.49 8.29 -2.57
CA ASP A 444 -23.83 7.78 -3.91
C ASP A 444 -24.35 6.32 -3.91
N LYS A 445 -24.16 5.58 -2.81
CA LYS A 445 -24.56 4.16 -2.66
C LYS A 445 -24.23 3.32 -3.90
N VAL A 446 -22.98 3.39 -4.36
CA VAL A 446 -22.55 2.78 -5.63
C VAL A 446 -22.84 1.29 -5.61
N CYS A 447 -23.60 0.81 -6.61
CA CYS A 447 -24.11 -0.57 -6.67
C CYS A 447 -24.92 -1.03 -5.44
N GLY A 448 -25.48 -0.09 -4.68
CA GLY A 448 -26.22 -0.36 -3.45
C GLY A 448 -25.33 -0.67 -2.25
N PHE A 449 -24.01 -0.41 -2.32
CA PHE A 449 -23.11 -0.68 -1.19
C PHE A 449 -22.83 0.56 -0.35
N THR A 450 -22.62 0.37 0.95
CA THR A 450 -22.06 1.34 1.89
C THR A 450 -21.20 0.61 2.94
N PHE A 451 -20.76 1.33 4.00
CA PHE A 451 -19.99 0.76 5.10
C PHE A 451 -20.60 1.09 6.47
N ALA A 452 -20.60 0.12 7.39
CA ALA A 452 -21.05 0.27 8.78
C ALA A 452 -20.38 -0.78 9.70
N GLN A 453 -20.45 -0.61 11.02
CA GLN A 453 -20.37 -1.80 11.91
C GLN A 453 -21.67 -2.58 11.79
N THR A 454 -21.61 -3.88 12.05
CA THR A 454 -22.82 -4.72 12.03
C THR A 454 -22.89 -5.64 13.24
N ASP A 455 -24.10 -5.94 13.69
CA ASP A 455 -24.33 -6.99 14.68
C ASP A 455 -24.15 -8.40 14.08
N GLY A 456 -24.30 -9.44 14.90
CA GLY A 456 -24.22 -10.84 14.44
C GLY A 456 -25.34 -11.25 13.48
N SER A 457 -26.42 -10.47 13.39
CA SER A 457 -27.51 -10.66 12.41
C SER A 457 -27.27 -9.85 11.12
N GLY A 458 -26.14 -9.15 11.02
CA GLY A 458 -25.78 -8.34 9.87
C GLY A 458 -26.47 -6.98 9.78
N ASN A 459 -27.17 -6.52 10.83
CA ASN A 459 -27.78 -5.19 10.82
C ASN A 459 -26.72 -4.11 11.10
N PRO A 460 -26.77 -2.95 10.41
CA PRO A 460 -25.92 -1.81 10.74
C PRO A 460 -26.13 -1.30 12.16
N ILE A 461 -25.06 -1.20 12.94
CA ILE A 461 -25.05 -0.71 14.33
C ILE A 461 -24.08 0.45 14.52
N ALA A 462 -24.34 1.30 15.51
CA ALA A 462 -23.49 2.43 15.84
C ALA A 462 -22.10 1.96 16.33
N PHE A 463 -21.08 2.76 16.07
CA PHE A 463 -19.78 2.59 16.72
C PHE A 463 -19.88 3.02 18.18
N THR A 464 -19.34 2.20 19.10
CA THR A 464 -19.25 2.59 20.51
C THR A 464 -18.22 3.71 20.73
N SER A 465 -18.30 4.42 21.86
CA SER A 465 -17.30 5.43 22.29
C SER A 465 -15.87 4.86 22.23
N VAL A 466 -15.67 3.66 22.78
CA VAL A 466 -14.39 2.94 22.82
C VAL A 466 -13.90 2.59 21.41
N GLN A 467 -14.76 2.09 20.52
CA GLN A 467 -14.36 1.78 19.14
C GLN A 467 -13.97 3.05 18.37
N LYS A 468 -14.66 4.16 18.58
CA LYS A 468 -14.29 5.47 17.99
C LYS A 468 -12.95 5.94 18.51
N ALA A 469 -12.74 5.89 19.82
CA ALA A 469 -11.50 6.31 20.47
C ALA A 469 -10.29 5.49 20.00
N ALA A 470 -10.45 4.17 19.86
CA ALA A 470 -9.40 3.26 19.41
C ALA A 470 -9.22 3.20 17.88
N SER A 471 -10.10 3.86 17.11
CA SER A 471 -10.20 3.67 15.66
C SER A 471 -8.86 3.83 14.95
N PHE A 472 -8.10 4.89 15.24
CA PHE A 472 -6.77 5.10 14.63
C PHE A 472 -5.83 3.91 14.84
N ALA A 473 -5.77 3.39 16.07
CA ALA A 473 -4.86 2.31 16.42
C ALA A 473 -5.30 0.95 15.88
N ALA A 474 -6.61 0.71 15.81
CA ALA A 474 -7.17 -0.52 15.27
C ALA A 474 -7.13 -0.59 13.72
N GLN A 475 -6.80 0.51 13.04
CA GLN A 475 -6.80 0.59 11.58
C GLN A 475 -5.58 -0.09 10.96
N ASN A 476 -5.77 -1.32 10.53
CA ASN A 476 -4.82 -2.10 9.74
C ASN A 476 -5.36 -2.52 8.36
N GLY A 477 -6.39 -1.83 7.86
CA GLY A 477 -7.06 -2.16 6.60
C GLY A 477 -8.32 -1.32 6.34
N ILE A 478 -9.30 -1.93 5.66
CA ILE A 478 -10.60 -1.30 5.34
C ILE A 478 -11.49 -1.30 6.59
N LEU A 479 -12.21 -0.19 6.85
CA LEU A 479 -13.05 -0.03 8.03
C LEU A 479 -14.47 -0.54 7.84
N GLY A 480 -14.98 -1.15 8.90
CA GLY A 480 -16.36 -1.63 8.97
C GLY A 480 -16.60 -2.80 8.02
N ASN A 481 -17.87 -3.13 7.86
CA ASN A 481 -18.37 -4.16 6.96
C ASN A 481 -19.06 -3.52 5.76
N VAL A 482 -18.95 -4.17 4.61
CA VAL A 482 -19.74 -3.81 3.42
C VAL A 482 -21.21 -4.12 3.71
N VAL A 483 -22.06 -3.11 3.61
CA VAL A 483 -23.51 -3.21 3.76
C VAL A 483 -24.15 -3.05 2.40
N TYR A 484 -25.07 -3.96 2.06
CA TYR A 484 -25.91 -3.87 0.87
C TYR A 484 -27.25 -3.25 1.24
N GLU A 485 -27.44 -2.00 0.81
CA GLU A 485 -28.63 -1.17 1.07
C GLU A 485 -29.88 -1.74 0.42
N ASN A 486 -29.72 -2.36 -0.75
CA ASN A 486 -30.85 -2.83 -1.56
C ASN A 486 -31.27 -4.26 -1.19
N SER A 487 -30.78 -4.82 -0.09
CA SER A 487 -31.18 -6.14 0.35
C SER A 487 -32.70 -6.19 0.63
N VAL A 488 -33.35 -7.29 0.24
CA VAL A 488 -34.75 -7.53 0.60
C VAL A 488 -34.87 -7.55 2.13
N GLY A 489 -35.86 -6.84 2.66
CA GLY A 489 -36.04 -6.68 4.11
C GLY A 489 -35.21 -5.55 4.75
N GLY A 490 -34.47 -4.78 3.96
CA GLY A 490 -33.68 -3.64 4.41
C GLY A 490 -32.18 -3.92 4.43
N ALA A 491 -31.39 -2.87 4.71
CA ALA A 491 -29.94 -2.92 4.61
C ALA A 491 -29.30 -3.98 5.52
N LYS A 492 -28.42 -4.80 4.95
CA LYS A 492 -27.73 -5.90 5.62
C LYS A 492 -26.27 -5.97 5.23
N VAL A 493 -25.41 -6.51 6.10
CA VAL A 493 -24.05 -6.93 5.71
C VAL A 493 -24.13 -7.80 4.46
N TYR A 494 -23.19 -7.62 3.53
CA TYR A 494 -23.26 -8.29 2.23
C TYR A 494 -23.40 -9.82 2.34
N THR A 495 -22.76 -10.46 3.33
CA THR A 495 -22.82 -11.91 3.53
C THR A 495 -24.22 -12.42 3.88
N ALA A 496 -25.08 -11.57 4.44
CA ALA A 496 -26.47 -11.88 4.78
C ALA A 496 -27.47 -11.25 3.81
N GLY A 497 -26.98 -10.55 2.77
CA GLY A 497 -27.84 -9.82 1.85
C GLY A 497 -28.65 -10.74 0.93
N VAL A 498 -29.90 -10.36 0.71
CA VAL A 498 -30.86 -11.02 -0.19
C VAL A 498 -31.02 -10.16 -1.44
N SER A 499 -30.70 -10.72 -2.60
CA SER A 499 -30.78 -9.98 -3.87
C SER A 499 -32.24 -9.81 -4.34
N PRO A 500 -32.70 -8.58 -4.66
CA PRO A 500 -34.05 -8.37 -5.16
C PRO A 500 -34.38 -9.14 -6.45
N SER A 501 -33.39 -9.37 -7.33
CA SER A 501 -33.63 -10.00 -8.62
C SER A 501 -34.02 -11.47 -8.57
N ASN A 502 -33.81 -12.14 -7.43
CA ASN A 502 -34.09 -13.57 -7.26
C ASN A 502 -34.66 -13.92 -5.88
N SER A 503 -34.72 -12.97 -4.94
CA SER A 503 -35.15 -13.16 -3.55
C SER A 503 -34.36 -14.24 -2.79
N LEU A 504 -33.13 -14.52 -3.20
CA LEU A 504 -32.23 -15.48 -2.56
C LEU A 504 -31.24 -14.76 -1.63
N ALA A 505 -30.97 -15.37 -0.48
CA ALA A 505 -29.82 -15.02 0.36
C ALA A 505 -28.53 -15.49 -0.35
N ASP A 506 -28.10 -14.70 -1.33
CA ASP A 506 -26.99 -15.01 -2.24
C ASP A 506 -25.76 -14.13 -2.00
N GLN A 507 -25.71 -13.54 -0.81
CA GLN A 507 -24.66 -12.64 -0.38
C GLN A 507 -24.60 -11.38 -1.27
N SER A 508 -25.75 -10.75 -1.54
CA SER A 508 -25.84 -9.50 -2.33
C SER A 508 -25.34 -9.60 -3.77
N LEU A 509 -25.58 -10.72 -4.47
CA LEU A 509 -25.10 -10.93 -5.84
C LEU A 509 -25.44 -9.77 -6.78
N ASP A 510 -26.64 -9.18 -6.69
CA ASP A 510 -27.05 -8.06 -7.56
C ASP A 510 -26.07 -6.87 -7.49
N GLY A 511 -25.59 -6.54 -6.28
CA GLY A 511 -24.59 -5.48 -6.10
C GLY A 511 -23.24 -5.86 -6.75
N PHE A 512 -22.82 -7.12 -6.62
CA PHE A 512 -21.55 -7.58 -7.21
C PHE A 512 -21.61 -7.71 -8.73
N LEU A 513 -22.77 -8.05 -9.30
CA LEU A 513 -23.00 -7.99 -10.75
C LEU A 513 -22.91 -6.55 -11.25
N CYS A 514 -23.47 -5.58 -10.50
CA CYS A 514 -23.31 -4.17 -10.81
C CYS A 514 -21.83 -3.74 -10.79
N LEU A 515 -21.03 -4.13 -9.77
CA LEU A 515 -19.61 -3.81 -9.73
C LEU A 515 -18.83 -4.40 -10.91
N ARG A 516 -19.12 -5.64 -11.29
CA ARG A 516 -18.54 -6.28 -12.47
C ARG A 516 -18.93 -5.55 -13.76
N SER A 517 -20.16 -5.06 -13.84
CA SER A 517 -20.62 -4.24 -14.95
C SER A 517 -19.88 -2.91 -15.01
N LEU A 518 -19.61 -2.25 -13.86
CA LEU A 518 -18.81 -1.03 -13.82
C LEU A 518 -17.39 -1.25 -14.38
N ALA A 519 -16.75 -2.35 -14.01
CA ALA A 519 -15.39 -2.68 -14.43
C ALA A 519 -15.28 -2.91 -15.95
N THR A 520 -16.25 -3.63 -16.52
CA THR A 520 -16.22 -4.04 -17.93
C THR A 520 -16.91 -3.05 -18.88
N GLY A 521 -17.83 -2.24 -18.36
CA GLY A 521 -18.73 -1.39 -19.13
C GLY A 521 -19.76 -2.16 -19.95
N ARG A 522 -20.05 -3.40 -19.55
CA ARG A 522 -21.06 -4.28 -20.14
C ARG A 522 -21.92 -4.84 -19.04
N ASP A 523 -23.19 -5.10 -19.34
CA ASP A 523 -24.02 -5.83 -18.39
C ASP A 523 -23.45 -7.24 -18.19
N THR A 524 -23.18 -7.59 -16.94
CA THR A 524 -22.46 -8.83 -16.60
C THR A 524 -23.22 -10.10 -17.00
N VAL A 525 -24.56 -10.05 -17.04
CA VAL A 525 -25.39 -11.23 -17.32
C VAL A 525 -25.70 -11.33 -18.82
N SER A 526 -26.17 -10.24 -19.43
CA SER A 526 -26.63 -10.22 -20.82
C SER A 526 -25.55 -9.86 -21.84
N GLY A 527 -24.44 -9.25 -21.41
CA GLY A 527 -23.40 -8.71 -22.31
C GLY A 527 -23.80 -7.42 -23.04
N ALA A 528 -25.00 -6.88 -22.77
CA ALA A 528 -25.49 -5.66 -23.41
C ALA A 528 -24.67 -4.41 -23.01
N ASN A 529 -24.82 -3.34 -23.80
CA ASN A 529 -24.31 -2.02 -23.40
C ASN A 529 -25.04 -1.53 -22.14
N LEU A 530 -24.30 -0.94 -21.20
CA LEU A 530 -24.89 -0.26 -20.06
C LEU A 530 -25.64 1.01 -20.50
N GLN A 531 -26.67 1.39 -19.76
CA GLN A 531 -27.49 2.57 -20.03
C GLN A 531 -27.68 3.42 -18.76
N GLY A 532 -28.12 4.67 -18.92
CA GLY A 532 -28.46 5.58 -17.83
C GLY A 532 -27.33 5.81 -16.82
N THR A 533 -27.69 5.89 -15.54
CA THR A 533 -26.76 6.14 -14.43
C THR A 533 -25.61 5.14 -14.38
N LEU A 534 -25.88 3.85 -14.64
CA LEU A 534 -24.87 2.81 -14.56
C LEU A 534 -23.80 2.95 -15.66
N ALA A 535 -24.19 3.40 -16.86
CA ALA A 535 -23.23 3.71 -17.93
C ALA A 535 -22.29 4.86 -17.53
N THR A 536 -22.86 5.96 -16.99
CA THR A 536 -22.09 7.11 -16.51
C THR A 536 -21.14 6.73 -15.38
N GLN A 537 -21.61 5.91 -14.43
CA GLN A 537 -20.77 5.40 -13.34
C GLN A 537 -19.63 4.53 -13.88
N SER A 538 -19.91 3.62 -14.84
CA SER A 538 -18.87 2.77 -15.42
C SER A 538 -17.81 3.56 -16.18
N VAL A 539 -18.20 4.62 -16.90
CA VAL A 539 -17.24 5.52 -17.56
C VAL A 539 -16.31 6.16 -16.54
N ARG A 540 -16.84 6.68 -15.43
CA ARG A 540 -16.03 7.27 -14.35
C ARG A 540 -15.05 6.26 -13.75
N VAL A 541 -15.52 5.06 -13.41
CA VAL A 541 -14.69 4.01 -12.80
C VAL A 541 -13.58 3.57 -13.76
N ARG A 542 -13.90 3.29 -15.02
CA ARG A 542 -12.88 2.89 -16.01
C ARG A 542 -11.88 4.01 -16.32
N ALA A 543 -12.30 5.27 -16.28
CA ALA A 543 -11.38 6.39 -16.35
C ALA A 543 -10.41 6.39 -15.15
N GLY A 544 -10.90 6.17 -13.93
CA GLY A 544 -10.05 6.04 -12.73
C GLY A 544 -9.08 4.85 -12.81
N MET A 545 -9.50 3.72 -13.36
CA MET A 545 -8.62 2.57 -13.64
C MET A 545 -7.52 2.90 -14.66
N ALA A 546 -7.81 3.74 -15.65
CA ALA A 546 -6.80 4.15 -16.64
C ALA A 546 -5.78 5.14 -16.07
N GLU A 547 -6.15 5.95 -15.07
CA GLU A 547 -5.25 6.90 -14.41
C GLU A 547 -4.09 6.24 -13.64
N VAL A 548 -4.21 4.94 -13.32
CA VAL A 548 -3.30 4.22 -12.42
C VAL A 548 -2.41 3.20 -13.15
N ALA A 549 -2.49 3.17 -14.49
CA ALA A 549 -1.71 2.26 -15.30
C ALA A 549 -0.19 2.57 -15.20
N ALA A 550 0.58 1.57 -14.78
CA ALA A 550 2.03 1.65 -14.70
C ALA A 550 2.65 1.60 -16.10
N SER A 551 3.69 2.41 -16.32
CA SER A 551 4.37 2.48 -17.61
C SER A 551 5.35 1.32 -17.84
N GLY A 552 5.83 0.69 -16.76
CA GLY A 552 6.90 -0.30 -16.81
C GLY A 552 8.29 0.30 -17.03
N LYS A 553 8.44 1.63 -17.10
CA LYS A 553 9.73 2.28 -17.40
C LYS A 553 10.46 2.71 -16.12
N LEU A 554 11.34 1.87 -15.62
CA LEU A 554 12.16 2.11 -14.41
C LEU A 554 13.36 3.04 -14.66
N ASN A 555 13.54 3.50 -15.91
CA ASN A 555 14.62 4.36 -16.37
C ASN A 555 16.00 3.74 -16.11
N GLY A 556 16.12 2.42 -16.29
CA GLY A 556 17.37 1.66 -16.10
C GLY A 556 17.81 1.50 -14.65
N LYS A 557 16.98 1.89 -13.67
CA LYS A 557 17.25 1.67 -12.25
C LYS A 557 17.28 0.16 -11.92
N PRO A 558 18.24 -0.31 -11.10
CA PRO A 558 18.24 -1.68 -10.62
C PRO A 558 16.98 -1.96 -9.79
N ALA A 559 16.32 -3.09 -10.05
CA ALA A 559 15.09 -3.45 -9.35
C ALA A 559 15.01 -4.96 -9.10
N ILE A 560 14.46 -5.35 -7.94
CA ILE A 560 14.07 -6.73 -7.64
C ILE A 560 12.59 -6.73 -7.22
N ILE A 561 11.79 -7.56 -7.87
CA ILE A 561 10.43 -7.89 -7.44
C ILE A 561 10.44 -9.32 -6.89
N VAL A 562 9.90 -9.49 -5.69
CA VAL A 562 9.59 -10.78 -5.07
C VAL A 562 8.08 -10.98 -5.12
N HIS A 563 7.58 -12.18 -5.46
CA HIS A 563 6.14 -12.44 -5.43
C HIS A 563 5.86 -13.93 -5.18
N GLY A 564 4.96 -14.22 -4.24
CA GLY A 564 4.46 -15.56 -4.01
C GLY A 564 3.58 -16.08 -5.14
N ARG A 565 3.92 -17.25 -5.69
CA ARG A 565 3.18 -17.88 -6.80
C ARG A 565 1.72 -18.17 -6.48
N SER A 566 1.41 -18.48 -5.22
CA SER A 566 0.05 -18.76 -4.76
C SER A 566 -0.76 -17.49 -4.46
N ASP A 567 -0.24 -16.29 -4.72
CA ASP A 567 -0.97 -15.05 -4.47
C ASP A 567 -2.32 -15.05 -5.19
N THR A 568 -3.37 -15.02 -4.38
CA THR A 568 -4.76 -15.12 -4.80
C THR A 568 -5.49 -13.79 -4.69
N LEU A 569 -4.88 -12.80 -4.03
CA LEU A 569 -5.39 -11.43 -4.00
C LEU A 569 -4.87 -10.64 -5.20
N ILE A 570 -3.57 -10.73 -5.46
CA ILE A 570 -2.86 -10.05 -6.55
C ILE A 570 -2.24 -11.13 -7.45
N PRO A 571 -2.97 -11.68 -8.43
CA PRO A 571 -2.46 -12.79 -9.24
C PRO A 571 -1.20 -12.39 -10.01
N VAL A 572 -0.16 -13.22 -9.92
CA VAL A 572 1.16 -12.94 -10.54
C VAL A 572 1.07 -12.64 -12.05
N ASN A 573 0.12 -13.25 -12.75
CA ASN A 573 -0.13 -13.05 -14.19
C ASN A 573 -0.63 -11.64 -14.53
N HIS A 574 -1.32 -10.97 -13.59
CA HIS A 574 -1.87 -9.63 -13.78
C HIS A 574 -1.00 -8.52 -13.19
N ALA A 575 -0.14 -8.87 -12.23
CA ALA A 575 0.79 -7.95 -11.61
C ALA A 575 2.23 -8.21 -12.08
N SER A 576 3.05 -8.90 -11.29
CA SER A 576 4.50 -8.94 -11.48
C SER A 576 4.97 -9.56 -12.81
N ARG A 577 4.37 -10.67 -13.27
CA ARG A 577 4.79 -11.27 -14.56
C ARG A 577 4.50 -10.32 -15.73
N ALA A 578 3.33 -9.68 -15.71
CA ALA A 578 2.93 -8.68 -16.68
C ALA A 578 3.82 -7.42 -16.61
N TYR A 579 4.16 -6.96 -15.40
CA TYR A 579 5.05 -5.82 -15.20
C TYR A 579 6.46 -6.09 -15.72
N VAL A 580 7.01 -7.28 -15.48
CA VAL A 580 8.31 -7.70 -16.01
C VAL A 580 8.29 -7.72 -17.55
N GLY A 581 7.22 -8.24 -18.15
CA GLY A 581 7.05 -8.23 -19.60
C GLY A 581 6.93 -6.82 -20.17
N LEU A 582 6.17 -5.94 -19.51
CA LEU A 582 6.03 -4.54 -19.90
C LEU A 582 7.37 -3.80 -19.79
N ASN A 583 8.10 -3.97 -18.69
CA ASN A 583 9.42 -3.37 -18.51
C ASN A 583 10.42 -3.85 -19.58
N ALA A 584 10.44 -5.15 -19.89
CA ALA A 584 11.26 -5.70 -20.96
C ALA A 584 10.92 -5.07 -22.33
N ALA A 585 9.63 -4.85 -22.61
CA ALA A 585 9.19 -4.18 -23.84
C ALA A 585 9.58 -2.69 -23.88
N MET A 586 9.57 -2.00 -22.74
CA MET A 586 9.87 -0.56 -22.67
C MET A 586 11.36 -0.23 -22.62
N GLU A 587 12.17 -1.11 -22.00
CA GLU A 587 13.59 -0.83 -21.75
C GLU A 587 14.54 -1.74 -22.54
N GLY A 588 14.07 -2.88 -23.05
CA GLY A 588 14.88 -3.85 -23.77
C GLY A 588 16.11 -4.26 -22.96
N GLY A 589 17.28 -4.24 -23.61
CA GLY A 589 18.56 -4.58 -22.96
C GLY A 589 19.00 -3.64 -21.84
N ASN A 590 18.34 -2.49 -21.66
CA ASN A 590 18.63 -1.57 -20.55
C ASN A 590 17.91 -1.98 -19.25
N SER A 591 16.97 -2.93 -19.30
CA SER A 591 16.28 -3.40 -18.11
C SER A 591 17.26 -4.04 -17.13
N GLN A 592 17.22 -3.56 -15.89
CA GLN A 592 17.92 -4.15 -14.75
C GLN A 592 16.96 -4.85 -13.78
N LEU A 593 15.70 -5.06 -14.19
CA LEU A 593 14.70 -5.70 -13.36
C LEU A 593 15.00 -7.21 -13.20
N ARG A 594 14.90 -7.67 -11.97
CA ARG A 594 14.98 -9.08 -11.58
C ARG A 594 13.67 -9.50 -10.93
N TYR A 595 13.24 -10.72 -11.23
CA TYR A 595 11.98 -11.26 -10.72
C TYR A 595 12.21 -12.58 -10.00
N ILE A 596 11.80 -12.62 -8.73
CA ILE A 596 11.92 -13.77 -7.84
C ILE A 596 10.50 -14.26 -7.53
N GLU A 597 10.11 -15.39 -8.10
CA GLU A 597 8.81 -16.00 -7.87
C GLU A 597 8.93 -17.14 -6.84
N VAL A 598 8.22 -17.06 -5.72
CA VAL A 598 8.39 -18.00 -4.59
C VAL A 598 7.21 -18.97 -4.54
N THR A 599 7.47 -20.28 -4.63
CA THR A 599 6.39 -21.28 -4.52
C THR A 599 5.84 -21.34 -3.09
N ASN A 600 4.62 -21.83 -2.92
CA ASN A 600 3.95 -21.96 -1.61
C ASN A 600 3.88 -20.65 -0.81
N ALA A 601 3.99 -19.50 -1.44
CA ALA A 601 3.88 -18.19 -0.79
C ALA A 601 2.71 -17.42 -1.41
N ASN A 602 2.05 -16.58 -0.63
CA ASN A 602 0.92 -15.76 -1.08
C ASN A 602 1.03 -14.34 -0.51
N HIS A 603 0.00 -13.52 -0.71
CA HIS A 603 -0.10 -12.16 -0.21
C HIS A 603 -0.07 -11.98 1.32
N PHE A 604 -0.56 -12.97 2.07
CA PHE A 604 -0.75 -12.87 3.52
C PHE A 604 0.10 -13.87 4.28
N ASP A 605 1.14 -13.39 4.97
CA ASP A 605 2.03 -14.24 5.76
C ASP A 605 1.33 -14.91 6.94
N SER A 606 0.23 -14.34 7.45
CA SER A 606 -0.59 -14.97 8.50
C SER A 606 -1.13 -16.36 8.11
N PHE A 607 -1.19 -16.67 6.80
CA PHE A 607 -1.56 -18.00 6.32
C PHE A 607 -0.44 -19.02 6.53
N SER A 608 0.80 -18.62 6.80
CA SER A 608 1.85 -19.54 7.25
C SER A 608 1.45 -20.26 8.54
N SER A 609 0.80 -19.57 9.49
CA SER A 609 0.21 -20.19 10.68
C SER A 609 -1.13 -20.86 10.41
N ALA A 610 -2.02 -20.22 9.65
CA ALA A 610 -3.39 -20.72 9.49
C ALA A 610 -3.49 -21.92 8.53
N LEU A 611 -2.58 -22.00 7.56
CA LEU A 611 -2.53 -23.01 6.49
C LEU A 611 -1.08 -23.53 6.32
N PRO A 612 -0.47 -24.10 7.37
CA PRO A 612 0.98 -24.40 7.44
C PRO A 612 1.43 -25.45 6.41
N THR A 613 0.50 -26.29 5.94
CA THR A 613 0.74 -27.30 4.89
C THR A 613 0.74 -26.74 3.48
N LEU A 614 0.28 -25.50 3.31
CA LEU A 614 0.13 -24.84 2.02
C LEU A 614 1.04 -23.62 1.87
N ILE A 615 1.37 -22.92 2.97
CA ILE A 615 1.98 -21.59 2.93
C ILE A 615 3.26 -21.48 3.74
N VAL A 616 4.25 -20.80 3.16
CA VAL A 616 5.47 -20.27 3.80
C VAL A 616 5.41 -18.73 3.80
N PRO A 617 6.09 -18.04 4.74
CA PRO A 617 6.08 -16.59 4.81
C PRO A 617 6.93 -15.99 3.69
N LEU A 618 6.37 -15.03 2.97
CA LEU A 618 7.01 -14.32 1.87
C LEU A 618 7.94 -13.20 2.37
N HIS A 619 7.68 -12.63 3.54
CA HIS A 619 8.47 -11.52 4.10
C HIS A 619 9.98 -11.83 4.21
N VAL A 620 10.34 -13.10 4.45
CA VAL A 620 11.75 -13.55 4.45
C VAL A 620 12.46 -13.17 3.14
N TYR A 621 11.75 -13.25 2.01
CA TYR A 621 12.28 -12.94 0.69
C TYR A 621 12.33 -11.45 0.39
N LEU A 622 11.44 -10.62 0.99
CA LEU A 622 11.60 -9.17 0.94
C LEU A 622 12.92 -8.74 1.58
N ASN A 623 13.24 -9.26 2.78
CA ASN A 623 14.49 -8.92 3.46
C ASN A 623 15.71 -9.32 2.62
N ARG A 624 15.68 -10.52 2.01
CA ARG A 624 16.75 -10.98 1.11
C ARG A 624 16.89 -10.12 -0.16
N ALA A 625 15.78 -9.64 -0.71
CA ALA A 625 15.81 -8.74 -1.87
C ALA A 625 16.36 -7.35 -1.50
N LEU A 626 16.00 -6.83 -0.33
CA LEU A 626 16.54 -5.58 0.21
C LEU A 626 18.05 -5.69 0.48
N ASP A 627 18.50 -6.79 1.07
CA ASP A 627 19.92 -7.06 1.29
C ASP A 627 20.70 -7.13 -0.03
N ALA A 628 20.17 -7.85 -1.03
CA ALA A 628 20.78 -7.93 -2.35
C ALA A 628 20.84 -6.56 -3.05
N MET A 629 19.78 -5.76 -2.96
CA MET A 629 19.74 -4.42 -3.54
C MET A 629 20.73 -3.48 -2.84
N TYR A 630 20.79 -3.50 -1.51
CA TYR A 630 21.76 -2.70 -0.76
C TYR A 630 23.20 -3.08 -1.10
N ALA A 631 23.52 -4.37 -1.16
CA ALA A 631 24.84 -4.86 -1.54
C ALA A 631 25.22 -4.47 -2.98
N HIS A 632 24.26 -4.48 -3.91
CA HIS A 632 24.46 -4.00 -5.27
C HIS A 632 24.76 -2.50 -5.32
N LEU A 633 23.98 -1.69 -4.60
CA LEU A 633 24.15 -0.23 -4.62
C LEU A 633 25.45 0.21 -3.94
N ASN A 634 25.75 -0.39 -2.78
CA ASN A 634 26.90 -0.07 -1.94
C ASN A 634 28.22 -0.66 -2.45
N ALA A 635 28.22 -1.92 -2.88
CA ALA A 635 29.46 -2.67 -3.20
C ALA A 635 29.49 -3.25 -4.62
N LYS A 636 28.54 -2.86 -5.50
CA LYS A 636 28.45 -3.31 -6.90
C LYS A 636 28.36 -4.83 -7.06
N GLN A 637 27.87 -5.54 -6.04
CA GLN A 637 27.58 -6.97 -6.16
C GLN A 637 26.48 -7.20 -7.22
N ALA A 638 26.57 -8.29 -7.97
CA ALA A 638 25.55 -8.60 -8.97
C ALA A 638 24.21 -8.92 -8.28
N LEU A 639 23.11 -8.38 -8.81
CA LEU A 639 21.78 -8.80 -8.37
C LEU A 639 21.55 -10.27 -8.73
N PRO A 640 20.83 -11.04 -7.90
CA PRO A 640 20.48 -12.41 -8.24
C PRO A 640 19.69 -12.44 -9.56
N PRO A 641 19.91 -13.45 -10.43
CA PRO A 641 19.14 -13.60 -11.65
C PRO A 641 17.67 -13.90 -11.33
N SER A 642 16.79 -13.57 -12.27
CA SER A 642 15.37 -13.89 -12.17
C SER A 642 15.17 -15.40 -12.06
N GLN A 643 14.36 -15.84 -11.09
CA GLN A 643 14.23 -17.26 -10.78
C GLN A 643 12.94 -17.59 -10.04
N VAL A 644 12.58 -18.87 -10.09
CA VAL A 644 11.61 -19.50 -9.19
C VAL A 644 12.35 -20.07 -7.99
N VAL A 645 12.01 -19.63 -6.79
CA VAL A 645 12.50 -20.23 -5.55
C VAL A 645 11.52 -21.31 -5.10
N ARG A 646 11.99 -22.56 -5.07
CA ARG A 646 11.21 -23.73 -4.66
C ARG A 646 11.29 -23.92 -3.15
N THR A 647 10.18 -23.67 -2.48
CA THR A 647 10.05 -23.79 -1.02
C THR A 647 9.41 -25.12 -0.63
N VAL A 648 9.50 -25.46 0.66
CA VAL A 648 8.87 -26.66 1.23
C VAL A 648 7.99 -26.23 2.40
N THR A 649 6.71 -26.59 2.37
CA THR A 649 5.75 -26.29 3.44
C THR A 649 6.00 -27.15 4.68
N ARG A 650 5.31 -26.84 5.78
CA ARG A 650 5.41 -27.61 7.03
C ARG A 650 4.35 -28.71 7.08
N ALA A 651 4.57 -29.73 7.91
CA ALA A 651 3.56 -30.77 8.14
C ALA A 651 2.34 -30.22 8.90
N ASP A 652 2.56 -29.29 9.84
CA ASP A 652 1.54 -28.59 10.62
C ASP A 652 2.12 -27.34 11.28
N ALA A 653 1.31 -26.62 12.06
CA ALA A 653 1.70 -25.38 12.75
C ALA A 653 2.63 -25.61 13.96
N SER A 654 2.76 -26.85 14.46
CA SER A 654 3.63 -27.20 15.60
C SER A 654 5.10 -27.35 15.18
N THR A 655 5.36 -27.63 13.90
CA THR A 655 6.71 -27.72 13.35
C THR A 655 7.29 -26.33 13.13
N LEU A 656 8.54 -26.08 13.55
CA LEU A 656 9.23 -24.82 13.29
C LEU A 656 9.61 -24.71 11.79
N ILE A 657 9.32 -23.58 11.16
CA ILE A 657 9.85 -23.27 9.84
C ILE A 657 11.33 -22.88 9.92
N THR A 658 12.14 -23.37 8.99
CA THR A 658 13.59 -23.11 8.95
C THR A 658 14.05 -22.72 7.55
N ASN A 659 15.35 -22.42 7.39
CA ASN A 659 15.95 -22.17 6.07
C ASN A 659 15.84 -23.35 5.09
N VAL A 660 15.55 -24.57 5.55
CA VAL A 660 15.22 -25.71 4.67
C VAL A 660 13.89 -25.50 3.96
N ASN A 661 12.91 -24.91 4.66
CA ASN A 661 11.58 -24.62 4.12
C ASN A 661 11.61 -23.40 3.19
N VAL A 662 12.39 -22.38 3.55
CA VAL A 662 12.53 -21.12 2.82
C VAL A 662 13.97 -20.92 2.33
N PRO A 663 14.43 -21.70 1.32
CA PRO A 663 15.82 -21.62 0.85
C PRO A 663 16.16 -20.23 0.30
N ALA A 664 17.44 -19.88 0.32
CA ALA A 664 17.95 -18.60 -0.16
C ALA A 664 17.67 -18.37 -1.66
N ILE A 665 17.71 -17.09 -2.07
CA ILE A 665 17.70 -16.71 -3.49
C ILE A 665 19.06 -17.11 -4.08
N ALA A 666 19.09 -17.96 -5.09
CA ALA A 666 20.34 -18.47 -5.64
C ALA A 666 21.04 -17.41 -6.50
N THR A 667 22.36 -17.28 -6.38
CA THR A 667 23.17 -16.48 -7.30
C THR A 667 23.34 -17.15 -8.66
N ALA A 668 23.22 -18.49 -8.69
CA ALA A 668 23.20 -19.32 -9.89
C ALA A 668 22.06 -20.37 -9.75
N PRO A 669 20.83 -20.05 -10.17
CA PRO A 669 19.71 -20.98 -10.08
C PRO A 669 19.89 -22.16 -11.03
N ALA A 670 19.40 -23.34 -10.62
CA ALA A 670 19.34 -24.51 -11.49
C ALA A 670 18.51 -24.19 -12.76
N PRO A 671 18.80 -24.81 -13.92
CA PRO A 671 18.11 -24.50 -15.18
C PRO A 671 16.58 -24.53 -15.10
N GLY A 672 15.99 -25.49 -14.38
CA GLY A 672 14.53 -25.61 -14.18
C GLY A 672 13.90 -24.55 -13.26
N ASN A 673 14.71 -23.64 -12.72
CA ASN A 673 14.27 -22.53 -11.87
C ASN A 673 14.57 -21.16 -12.51
N VAL A 674 15.27 -21.09 -13.65
CA VAL A 674 15.57 -19.82 -14.30
C VAL A 674 14.30 -19.22 -14.90
N ILE A 675 13.99 -17.97 -14.55
CA ILE A 675 13.01 -17.18 -15.29
C ILE A 675 13.76 -16.41 -16.38
N SER A 676 13.47 -16.69 -17.65
CA SER A 676 14.14 -16.04 -18.77
C SER A 676 13.32 -14.89 -19.32
N VAL A 677 13.98 -13.77 -19.59
CA VAL A 677 13.44 -12.66 -20.38
C VAL A 677 14.25 -12.59 -21.67
N THR A 678 13.66 -12.98 -22.80
CA THR A 678 14.34 -12.95 -24.11
C THR A 678 13.53 -12.08 -25.07
N GLY A 679 14.11 -10.95 -25.45
CA GLY A 679 13.35 -9.89 -26.11
C GLY A 679 12.21 -9.43 -25.20
N THR A 680 10.97 -9.63 -25.64
CA THR A 680 9.75 -9.28 -24.89
C THR A 680 8.98 -10.51 -24.40
N VAL A 681 9.60 -11.69 -24.40
CA VAL A 681 9.00 -12.92 -23.87
C VAL A 681 9.54 -13.19 -22.47
N VAL A 682 8.64 -13.28 -21.49
CA VAL A 682 8.92 -13.73 -20.13
C VAL A 682 8.52 -15.19 -20.02
N ASP A 683 9.46 -16.09 -19.78
CA ASP A 683 9.22 -17.52 -19.61
C ASP A 683 9.49 -17.95 -18.16
N ILE A 684 8.45 -18.41 -17.49
CA ILE A 684 8.47 -18.85 -16.10
C ILE A 684 8.42 -20.39 -16.07
N PRO A 685 9.36 -21.07 -15.41
CA PRO A 685 9.25 -22.51 -15.19
C PRO A 685 8.00 -22.89 -14.39
N ASN A 686 7.46 -24.08 -14.67
CA ASN A 686 6.21 -24.58 -14.07
C ASN A 686 6.12 -24.40 -12.58
#